data_AF-A0A7C1J5E3-F1
#
_entry.id   AF-A0A7C1J5E3-F1
#
_cell.length_a   1.000
_cell.length_b   1.000
_cell.length_c   1.000
_cell.angle_alpha   90.00
_cell.angle_beta   90.00
_cell.angle_gamma   90.00
#
_symmetry.space_group_name_H-M   'P 1'
#
loop_
_entity.id
_entity.type
_entity.pdbx_description
1 polymer ?
#
loop_
_entity_poly.entity_id
_entity_poly.type
_entity_poly.pdbx_seq_one_letter_code
_entity_poly.pdbx_strand_id
1 'polypeptide(L)'
;MPPLFTKAIRIALAVSLAMAASIVLSSSATVGSKIFLVDSFVDEADANPGDGLCATLGGLCSLRAAIEEANEREQNDSIILPGGLNSMTYTLSSSLGTLEILTGMSIQSPDRVGLRTIDGHLMATKPVIKVNATGVVMAGIVIQNGPLGGLVLEPEAELTLSNSTVSLNNISGILNKGGILTLNNVTISGNIGTGLVNQSSSALTQLNNTSVISNAGFDTGGIHTLSGTLILKNSIIAGNSALGSAPDCLGVLSSAGNNLLGNPAGCDGLTNGENGDLVGSEEAPLEARLGPLSNNGGPSTTHALLLDSPALNAGSTCLDKDQRGVPRPQGQACDMGAFEVPIARLSANTYAQLETAPAVITVTLDAALPFDVNVSYETIAGSAKAGEDFTPVSGILTFTTTAQLTFTVPITPHALYTGDKWFDVVLTNTASVGVNAPTSARVVILDAEPPPLARMQTSEQSVIKATEQVVVTATLETISGVTATVNYQTLDDTALAGRDYLGKSGQLQFAPGETAKPISITLLNDGRYYGDRNFAVELSQPISASLGAPSQTHITIIDTNPRLVYLPLIVRPEPGYLAACETEPNDQASQANGPLISDRSYCGTNKGGLDSDYFFFTTKGGAFTVQVTGISGSGVQLQLYYPSVTVANLVGFTSTQPFTIQCPPGLNNKCTGAAGTYYIRVITPNGYSGGPYTLRVTFP
;
A
#
# COMPACT_ATOMS: atom_id res chain seq x y z
N MET A 1 33.31 -43.77 46.48
CA MET A 1 34.06 -44.81 47.21
C MET A 1 34.33 -45.96 46.26
N PRO A 2 35.60 -46.34 46.05
CA PRO A 2 36.04 -47.44 45.17
C PRO A 2 36.02 -48.78 45.93
N PRO A 3 36.49 -49.87 45.29
CA PRO A 3 37.74 -50.41 45.84
C PRO A 3 38.78 -50.80 44.77
N LEU A 4 40.03 -50.46 45.12
CA LEU A 4 41.27 -51.05 44.66
C LEU A 4 41.44 -52.45 45.30
N PHE A 5 42.08 -53.38 44.60
CA PHE A 5 43.08 -54.29 45.19
C PHE A 5 44.17 -54.64 44.18
N THR A 6 45.35 -54.90 44.71
CA THR A 6 46.69 -54.67 44.15
C THR A 6 47.50 -55.97 44.05
N LYS A 7 48.50 -55.98 43.14
CA LYS A 7 49.78 -56.74 43.13
C LYS A 7 49.72 -58.27 42.94
N ALA A 8 50.72 -58.98 42.40
CA ALA A 8 51.88 -58.78 41.52
C ALA A 8 52.60 -60.15 41.35
N ILE A 9 53.38 -60.32 40.26
CA ILE A 9 54.54 -61.23 40.08
C ILE A 9 54.27 -62.73 39.81
N ARG A 10 54.72 -63.25 38.65
CA ARG A 10 55.92 -64.13 38.50
C ARG A 10 56.24 -64.45 37.03
N ILE A 11 57.51 -64.25 36.71
CA ILE A 11 58.23 -64.70 35.51
C ILE A 11 58.35 -66.23 35.55
N ALA A 12 58.05 -66.90 34.44
CA ALA A 12 58.55 -68.25 34.16
C ALA A 12 58.95 -68.33 32.69
N LEU A 13 60.26 -68.37 32.48
CA LEU A 13 60.93 -68.68 31.23
C LEU A 13 60.84 -70.20 31.03
N ALA A 14 60.21 -70.66 29.96
CA ALA A 14 60.30 -72.05 29.53
C ALA A 14 60.50 -72.09 28.00
N VAL A 15 61.72 -72.44 27.62
CA VAL A 15 62.14 -72.79 26.28
C VAL A 15 61.55 -74.17 25.96
N SER A 16 60.74 -74.27 24.91
CA SER A 16 60.51 -75.54 24.22
C SER A 16 60.60 -75.32 22.72
N LEU A 17 61.69 -75.79 22.15
CA LEU A 17 61.96 -75.97 20.72
C LEU A 17 60.85 -76.85 20.11
N ALA A 18 60.09 -76.34 19.15
CA ALA A 18 59.27 -77.15 18.26
C ALA A 18 59.25 -76.54 16.86
N MET A 19 59.45 -77.42 15.88
CA MET A 19 59.73 -77.17 14.47
C MET A 19 58.79 -76.17 13.79
N ALA A 20 59.40 -75.34 12.94
CA ALA A 20 58.73 -74.44 12.02
C ALA A 20 57.81 -75.20 11.05
N ALA A 21 56.51 -74.99 11.20
CA ALA A 21 55.59 -74.96 10.08
C ALA A 21 55.20 -73.49 9.89
N SER A 22 55.69 -72.87 8.83
CA SER A 22 55.33 -71.50 8.44
C SER A 22 53.86 -71.47 8.04
N ILE A 23 52.97 -71.32 9.02
CA ILE A 23 51.66 -70.72 8.76
C ILE A 23 51.94 -69.24 8.53
N VAL A 24 52.00 -68.84 7.26
CA VAL A 24 51.84 -67.45 6.89
C VAL A 24 50.40 -67.10 7.26
N LEU A 25 50.21 -66.59 8.47
CA LEU A 25 49.09 -65.70 8.75
C LEU A 25 49.35 -64.47 7.89
N SER A 26 48.84 -64.48 6.66
CA SER A 26 48.63 -63.25 5.92
C SER A 26 47.67 -62.44 6.78
N SER A 27 48.21 -61.48 7.52
CA SER A 27 47.43 -60.32 7.92
C SER A 27 46.96 -59.69 6.62
N SER A 28 45.77 -60.05 6.15
CA SER A 28 45.03 -59.25 5.19
C SER A 28 44.78 -57.91 5.88
N ALA A 29 45.72 -56.98 5.70
CA ALA A 29 45.42 -55.59 5.90
C ALA A 29 44.19 -55.34 5.04
N THR A 30 43.07 -55.00 5.67
CA THR A 30 41.90 -54.48 4.98
C THR A 30 42.40 -53.23 4.26
N VAL A 31 42.74 -53.36 2.98
CA VAL A 31 42.98 -52.22 2.11
C VAL A 31 41.68 -51.40 2.21
N GLY A 32 41.79 -50.10 2.46
CA GLY A 32 40.62 -49.22 2.55
C GLY A 32 40.26 -48.68 1.18
N SER A 33 38.98 -48.30 1.01
CA SER A 33 38.48 -47.62 -0.19
C SER A 33 39.37 -46.43 -0.55
N LYS A 34 39.75 -46.30 -1.82
CA LYS A 34 40.52 -45.19 -2.34
C LYS A 34 39.65 -44.13 -3.00
N ILE A 35 40.21 -42.93 -3.08
CA ILE A 35 39.67 -41.83 -3.85
C ILE A 35 40.63 -41.55 -5.01
N PHE A 36 40.13 -41.63 -6.24
CA PHE A 36 40.82 -41.23 -7.46
C PHE A 36 40.30 -39.86 -7.91
N LEU A 37 41.20 -38.91 -8.07
CA LEU A 37 40.89 -37.57 -8.56
C LEU A 37 41.27 -37.50 -10.03
N VAL A 38 40.27 -37.36 -10.91
CA VAL A 38 40.52 -37.21 -12.34
C VAL A 38 41.07 -35.82 -12.60
N ASP A 39 42.18 -35.73 -13.32
CA ASP A 39 42.82 -34.46 -13.69
C ASP A 39 43.16 -34.36 -15.19
N SER A 40 42.77 -35.37 -15.98
CA SER A 40 42.86 -35.37 -17.44
C SER A 40 41.51 -35.59 -18.11
N PHE A 41 41.26 -34.83 -19.18
CA PHE A 41 40.09 -34.98 -20.06
C PHE A 41 40.35 -35.91 -21.25
N VAL A 42 41.62 -36.28 -21.46
CA VAL A 42 42.02 -37.17 -22.55
C VAL A 42 41.72 -38.60 -22.13
N ASP A 43 41.04 -39.34 -23.00
CA ASP A 43 40.76 -40.76 -22.77
C ASP A 43 42.00 -41.61 -23.05
N GLU A 44 42.69 -42.01 -21.98
CA GLU A 44 43.89 -42.85 -21.98
C GLU A 44 43.75 -43.96 -20.94
N ALA A 45 44.30 -45.14 -21.22
CA ALA A 45 44.33 -46.25 -20.26
C ALA A 45 45.30 -45.98 -19.10
N ASP A 46 45.07 -46.66 -17.99
CA ASP A 46 46.04 -46.72 -16.90
C ASP A 46 47.32 -47.42 -17.38
N ALA A 47 48.48 -46.89 -16.96
CA ALA A 47 49.77 -47.46 -17.33
C ALA A 47 50.03 -48.81 -16.64
N ASN A 48 49.56 -48.99 -15.40
CA ASN A 48 49.75 -50.19 -14.60
C ASN A 48 48.51 -50.47 -13.72
N PRO A 49 47.40 -50.97 -14.30
CA PRO A 49 46.21 -51.32 -13.52
C PRO A 49 46.53 -52.23 -12.31
N GLY A 50 46.01 -51.86 -11.13
CA GLY A 50 46.14 -52.59 -9.87
C GLY A 50 47.34 -52.19 -9.01
N ASP A 51 48.12 -51.18 -9.41
CA ASP A 51 49.26 -50.68 -8.63
C ASP A 51 48.87 -49.70 -7.50
N GLY A 52 47.59 -49.35 -7.43
CA GLY A 52 47.01 -48.41 -6.49
C GLY A 52 47.01 -46.96 -6.97
N LEU A 53 47.54 -46.63 -8.14
CA LEU A 53 47.72 -45.27 -8.62
C LEU A 53 47.00 -45.08 -9.96
N CYS A 54 46.01 -44.19 -9.98
CA CYS A 54 45.45 -43.75 -11.26
C CYS A 54 46.50 -42.91 -12.00
N ALA A 55 47.13 -43.48 -13.04
CA ALA A 55 48.14 -42.79 -13.83
C ALA A 55 48.24 -43.37 -15.25
N THR A 56 48.04 -42.52 -16.26
CA THR A 56 48.33 -42.86 -17.66
C THR A 56 49.84 -42.88 -17.89
N LEU A 57 50.29 -43.27 -19.09
CA LEU A 57 51.72 -43.18 -19.48
C LEU A 57 52.28 -41.75 -19.35
N GLY A 58 51.41 -40.74 -19.44
CA GLY A 58 51.75 -39.32 -19.24
C GLY A 58 51.77 -38.88 -17.76
N GLY A 59 51.39 -39.75 -16.82
CA GLY A 59 51.37 -39.50 -15.38
C GLY A 59 50.16 -38.72 -14.88
N LEU A 60 49.17 -38.44 -15.73
CA LEU A 60 47.89 -37.84 -15.34
C LEU A 60 46.84 -38.92 -15.09
N CYS A 61 45.80 -38.62 -14.32
CA CYS A 61 44.68 -39.51 -14.06
C CYS A 61 43.51 -39.17 -15.01
N SER A 62 43.30 -39.99 -16.05
CA SER A 62 42.09 -39.94 -16.88
C SER A 62 40.91 -40.64 -16.18
N LEU A 63 39.68 -40.39 -16.64
CA LEU A 63 38.51 -41.13 -16.16
C LEU A 63 38.67 -42.64 -16.40
N ARG A 64 39.18 -43.04 -17.56
CA ARG A 64 39.40 -44.45 -17.88
C ARG A 64 40.45 -45.07 -16.96
N ALA A 65 41.58 -44.41 -16.76
CA ALA A 65 42.62 -44.89 -15.87
C ALA A 65 42.08 -45.08 -14.44
N ALA A 66 41.27 -44.14 -13.96
CA ALA A 66 40.64 -44.25 -12.64
C ALA A 66 39.70 -45.47 -12.52
N ILE A 67 38.92 -45.75 -13.57
CA ILE A 67 38.02 -46.91 -13.61
C ILE A 67 38.82 -48.21 -13.70
N GLU A 68 39.83 -48.27 -14.57
CA GLU A 68 40.71 -49.44 -14.73
C GLU A 68 41.43 -49.77 -13.42
N GLU A 69 41.92 -48.74 -12.71
CA GLU A 69 42.54 -48.91 -11.40
C GLU A 69 41.54 -49.37 -10.33
N ALA A 70 40.33 -48.81 -10.30
CA ALA A 70 39.28 -49.21 -9.34
C ALA A 70 38.78 -50.66 -9.60
N ASN A 71 38.75 -51.10 -10.86
CA ASN A 71 38.35 -52.46 -11.24
C ASN A 71 39.30 -53.53 -10.67
N GLU A 72 40.57 -53.20 -10.46
CA GLU A 72 41.56 -54.15 -9.92
C GLU A 72 41.59 -54.21 -8.38
N ARG A 73 40.81 -53.37 -7.70
CA ARG A 73 40.91 -53.20 -6.24
C ARG A 73 39.83 -53.92 -5.43
N GLU A 74 38.85 -54.57 -6.06
CA GLU A 74 37.71 -55.28 -5.44
C GLU A 74 37.05 -54.53 -4.26
N GLN A 75 37.07 -53.20 -4.30
CA GLN A 75 36.57 -52.32 -3.24
C GLN A 75 35.69 -51.23 -3.79
N ASN A 76 34.79 -50.71 -2.95
CA ASN A 76 33.95 -49.56 -3.25
C ASN A 76 34.78 -48.26 -3.26
N ASP A 77 35.56 -48.10 -4.32
CA ASP A 77 36.38 -46.92 -4.55
C ASP A 77 35.55 -45.73 -5.07
N SER A 78 36.06 -44.52 -4.88
CA SER A 78 35.40 -43.28 -5.33
C SER A 78 36.24 -42.56 -6.37
N ILE A 79 35.64 -42.26 -7.51
CA ILE A 79 36.21 -41.48 -8.59
C ILE A 79 35.53 -40.11 -8.57
N ILE A 80 36.31 -39.06 -8.38
CA ILE A 80 35.83 -37.68 -8.33
C ILE A 80 36.27 -36.97 -9.60
N LEU A 81 35.30 -36.50 -10.37
CA LEU A 81 35.54 -35.62 -11.50
C LEU A 81 35.89 -34.21 -11.00
N PRO A 82 36.76 -33.46 -11.68
CA PRO A 82 37.16 -32.12 -11.29
C PRO A 82 35.95 -31.18 -11.16
N GLY A 83 35.96 -30.32 -10.14
CA GLY A 83 34.97 -29.26 -9.95
C GLY A 83 35.14 -28.07 -10.91
N GLY A 84 34.23 -27.09 -10.86
CA GLY A 84 34.33 -25.80 -11.53
C GLY A 84 33.09 -25.40 -12.33
N LEU A 85 32.98 -24.10 -12.63
CA LEU A 85 31.91 -23.50 -13.44
C LEU A 85 31.98 -23.88 -14.92
N ASN A 86 33.16 -24.28 -15.41
CA ASN A 86 33.35 -24.66 -16.81
C ASN A 86 32.80 -26.07 -17.06
N SER A 87 32.10 -26.23 -18.18
CA SER A 87 31.74 -27.55 -18.70
C SER A 87 32.99 -28.28 -19.23
N MET A 88 33.06 -29.57 -18.97
CA MET A 88 34.19 -30.43 -19.35
C MET A 88 33.66 -31.69 -20.04
N THR A 89 34.37 -32.14 -21.07
CA THR A 89 33.99 -33.30 -21.89
C THR A 89 35.13 -34.32 -21.93
N TYR A 90 34.83 -35.56 -21.56
CA TYR A 90 35.67 -36.75 -21.68
C TYR A 90 35.26 -37.50 -22.95
N THR A 91 35.91 -37.19 -24.06
CA THR A 91 35.63 -37.84 -25.34
C THR A 91 36.32 -39.20 -25.39
N LEU A 92 35.54 -40.28 -25.46
CA LEU A 92 36.06 -41.64 -25.46
C LEU A 92 36.75 -41.96 -26.79
N SER A 93 37.92 -42.58 -26.68
CA SER A 93 38.75 -43.00 -27.80
C SER A 93 38.10 -44.15 -28.56
N SER A 94 38.18 -44.09 -29.89
CA SER A 94 37.74 -45.19 -30.76
C SER A 94 38.56 -46.46 -30.59
N SER A 95 39.83 -46.36 -30.16
CA SER A 95 40.72 -47.50 -29.95
C SER A 95 40.49 -48.20 -28.61
N LEU A 96 40.11 -47.46 -27.57
CA LEU A 96 39.89 -47.99 -26.22
C LEU A 96 38.41 -48.41 -26.03
N GLY A 97 37.48 -47.62 -26.57
CA GLY A 97 36.06 -47.94 -26.61
C GLY A 97 35.33 -47.71 -25.29
N THR A 98 34.44 -48.63 -24.90
CA THR A 98 33.56 -48.51 -23.73
C THR A 98 34.33 -48.35 -22.43
N LEU A 99 33.76 -47.59 -21.47
CA LEU A 99 34.17 -47.64 -20.07
C LEU A 99 33.46 -48.82 -19.40
N GLU A 100 34.22 -49.84 -19.01
CA GLU A 100 33.69 -51.04 -18.35
C GLU A 100 33.89 -50.94 -16.83
N ILE A 101 32.80 -51.03 -16.08
CA ILE A 101 32.79 -51.04 -14.61
C ILE A 101 32.57 -52.48 -14.15
N LEU A 102 33.59 -53.05 -13.52
CA LEU A 102 33.66 -54.47 -13.13
C LEU A 102 33.63 -54.67 -11.61
N THR A 103 33.86 -53.62 -10.83
CA THR A 103 33.72 -53.61 -9.37
C THR A 103 32.76 -52.52 -8.92
N GLY A 104 32.27 -52.63 -7.68
CA GLY A 104 31.47 -51.58 -7.06
C GLY A 104 32.31 -50.32 -6.91
N MET A 105 31.79 -49.17 -7.35
CA MET A 105 32.49 -47.88 -7.27
C MET A 105 31.50 -46.72 -7.33
N SER A 106 31.95 -45.54 -6.90
CA SER A 106 31.20 -44.30 -7.11
C SER A 106 31.91 -43.36 -8.09
N ILE A 107 31.18 -42.80 -9.05
CA ILE A 107 31.67 -41.75 -9.95
C ILE A 107 30.84 -40.48 -9.70
N GLN A 108 31.47 -39.41 -9.22
CA GLN A 108 30.75 -38.21 -8.80
C GLN A 108 31.37 -36.94 -9.38
N SER A 109 30.49 -36.01 -9.80
CA SER A 109 30.85 -34.60 -9.94
C SER A 109 30.56 -33.85 -8.63
N PRO A 110 31.58 -33.28 -7.95
CA PRO A 110 31.42 -32.61 -6.66
C PRO A 110 30.69 -31.25 -6.79
N ASP A 111 30.75 -30.62 -7.97
CA ASP A 111 30.19 -29.30 -8.23
C ASP A 111 28.90 -29.35 -9.08
N ARG A 112 27.98 -28.42 -8.81
CA ARG A 112 26.60 -28.40 -9.36
C ARG A 112 26.36 -27.30 -10.42
N VAL A 113 27.36 -26.92 -11.22
CA VAL A 113 27.19 -25.80 -12.17
C VAL A 113 27.78 -26.06 -13.56
N GLY A 114 28.98 -26.63 -13.64
CA GLY A 114 29.60 -27.04 -14.91
C GLY A 114 29.21 -28.47 -15.27
N LEU A 115 28.97 -28.73 -16.57
CA LEU A 115 28.63 -30.08 -17.04
C LEU A 115 29.86 -31.01 -17.01
N ARG A 116 29.65 -32.29 -16.67
CA ARG A 116 30.65 -33.36 -16.80
C ARG A 116 30.17 -34.38 -17.81
N THR A 117 30.59 -34.21 -19.06
CA THR A 117 30.09 -34.98 -20.19
C THR A 117 31.03 -36.12 -20.52
N ILE A 118 30.53 -37.34 -20.52
CA ILE A 118 31.20 -38.54 -21.06
C ILE A 118 30.62 -38.76 -22.46
N ASP A 119 31.46 -38.58 -23.48
CA ASP A 119 31.03 -38.46 -24.87
C ASP A 119 31.58 -39.59 -25.74
N GLY A 120 30.67 -40.42 -26.29
CA GLY A 120 31.01 -41.54 -27.15
C GLY A 120 31.17 -41.20 -28.64
N HIS A 121 31.14 -39.93 -29.08
CA HIS A 121 30.97 -39.60 -30.50
C HIS A 121 32.07 -40.13 -31.44
N LEU A 122 33.27 -40.44 -30.94
CA LEU A 122 34.36 -41.01 -31.74
C LEU A 122 34.27 -42.53 -31.87
N MET A 123 33.42 -43.18 -31.09
CA MET A 123 33.25 -44.64 -31.09
C MET A 123 32.36 -45.07 -32.26
N ALA A 124 32.54 -46.31 -32.73
CA ALA A 124 31.79 -46.85 -33.87
C ALA A 124 30.84 -48.00 -33.53
N THR A 125 31.17 -48.85 -32.53
CA THR A 125 30.50 -50.16 -32.36
C THR A 125 30.28 -50.56 -30.89
N LYS A 126 30.26 -49.61 -29.96
CA LYS A 126 30.10 -49.94 -28.54
C LYS A 126 29.27 -48.87 -27.78
N PRO A 127 28.65 -49.21 -26.64
CA PRO A 127 28.00 -48.22 -25.77
C PRO A 127 29.03 -47.35 -25.03
N VAL A 128 28.63 -46.21 -24.48
CA VAL A 128 29.53 -45.31 -23.72
C VAL A 128 30.03 -46.00 -22.45
N ILE A 129 29.10 -46.49 -21.63
CA ILE A 129 29.40 -47.15 -20.34
C ILE A 129 28.71 -48.51 -20.27
N LYS A 130 29.44 -49.51 -19.78
CA LYS A 130 28.92 -50.83 -19.47
C LYS A 130 29.18 -51.17 -18.00
N VAL A 131 28.12 -51.51 -17.27
CA VAL A 131 28.17 -51.87 -15.85
C VAL A 131 27.96 -53.37 -15.70
N ASN A 132 28.92 -54.03 -15.06
CA ASN A 132 28.93 -55.46 -14.77
C ASN A 132 29.37 -55.71 -13.33
N ALA A 133 28.81 -54.92 -12.41
CA ALA A 133 29.13 -54.95 -10.99
C ALA A 133 27.93 -54.51 -10.16
N THR A 134 27.94 -54.84 -8.87
CA THR A 134 26.96 -54.36 -7.89
C THR A 134 27.48 -53.16 -7.11
N GLY A 135 26.59 -52.39 -6.48
CA GLY A 135 26.98 -51.23 -5.67
C GLY A 135 27.57 -50.05 -6.45
N VAL A 136 27.28 -49.95 -7.75
CA VAL A 136 27.78 -48.83 -8.57
C VAL A 136 26.88 -47.61 -8.37
N VAL A 137 27.49 -46.45 -8.11
CA VAL A 137 26.77 -45.18 -7.92
C VAL A 137 27.37 -44.10 -8.79
N MET A 138 26.61 -43.59 -9.75
CA MET A 138 27.03 -42.49 -10.62
C MET A 138 26.16 -41.26 -10.37
N ALA A 139 26.78 -40.08 -10.25
CA ALA A 139 26.03 -38.86 -10.02
C ALA A 139 26.64 -37.60 -10.68
N GLY A 140 25.77 -36.73 -11.19
CA GLY A 140 26.18 -35.43 -11.72
C GLY A 140 26.91 -35.50 -13.06
N ILE A 141 26.52 -36.43 -13.94
CA ILE A 141 27.20 -36.64 -15.23
C ILE A 141 26.21 -36.57 -16.40
N VAL A 142 26.74 -36.26 -17.58
CA VAL A 142 26.03 -36.34 -18.87
C VAL A 142 26.64 -37.47 -19.69
N ILE A 143 25.83 -38.43 -20.16
CA ILE A 143 26.26 -39.56 -20.99
C ILE A 143 25.64 -39.38 -22.37
N GLN A 144 26.46 -39.21 -23.41
CA GLN A 144 25.95 -38.89 -24.74
C GLN A 144 26.71 -39.50 -25.92
N ASN A 145 26.05 -39.44 -27.08
CA ASN A 145 26.59 -39.81 -28.40
C ASN A 145 27.14 -41.24 -28.48
N GLY A 146 26.63 -42.17 -27.68
CA GLY A 146 26.95 -43.58 -27.78
C GLY A 146 26.36 -44.22 -29.04
N PRO A 147 27.17 -44.76 -29.97
CA PRO A 147 26.68 -45.26 -31.27
C PRO A 147 25.83 -46.53 -31.16
N LEU A 148 26.04 -47.35 -30.12
CA LEU A 148 25.22 -48.52 -29.78
C LEU A 148 24.57 -48.40 -28.39
N GLY A 149 24.44 -47.17 -27.88
CA GLY A 149 23.73 -46.85 -26.65
C GLY A 149 24.56 -46.04 -25.66
N GLY A 150 23.87 -45.39 -24.74
CA GLY A 150 24.54 -44.63 -23.68
C GLY A 150 25.09 -45.56 -22.61
N LEU A 151 24.17 -46.22 -21.91
CA LEU A 151 24.47 -47.00 -20.72
C LEU A 151 23.90 -48.41 -20.85
N VAL A 152 24.72 -49.43 -20.57
CA VAL A 152 24.30 -50.83 -20.57
C VAL A 152 24.56 -51.46 -19.21
N LEU A 153 23.54 -52.04 -18.60
CA LEU A 153 23.66 -52.88 -17.40
C LEU A 153 23.59 -54.34 -17.83
N GLU A 154 24.62 -55.11 -17.48
CA GLU A 154 24.63 -56.55 -17.64
C GLU A 154 23.76 -57.25 -16.57
N PRO A 155 23.40 -58.53 -16.75
CA PRO A 155 22.69 -59.29 -15.72
C PRO A 155 23.41 -59.25 -14.37
N GLU A 156 22.65 -59.18 -13.28
CA GLU A 156 23.15 -59.10 -11.89
C GLU A 156 23.87 -57.79 -11.51
N ALA A 157 24.10 -56.87 -12.46
CA ALA A 157 24.64 -55.55 -12.15
C ALA A 157 23.65 -54.71 -11.32
N GLU A 158 24.17 -53.83 -10.46
CA GLU A 158 23.37 -52.85 -9.71
C GLU A 158 23.96 -51.45 -9.92
N LEU A 159 23.11 -50.54 -10.40
CA LEU A 159 23.45 -49.14 -10.60
C LEU A 159 22.41 -48.21 -9.99
N THR A 160 22.87 -47.26 -9.20
CA THR A 160 22.13 -46.03 -8.90
C THR A 160 22.70 -44.87 -9.71
N LEU A 161 21.91 -44.30 -10.61
CA LEU A 161 22.24 -43.09 -11.36
C LEU A 161 21.43 -41.92 -10.81
N SER A 162 22.11 -40.85 -10.38
CA SER A 162 21.46 -39.69 -9.77
C SER A 162 21.87 -38.37 -10.41
N ASN A 163 20.96 -37.39 -10.48
CA ASN A 163 21.26 -36.03 -10.92
C ASN A 163 22.02 -35.99 -12.26
N SER A 164 21.63 -36.82 -13.23
CA SER A 164 22.42 -37.10 -14.43
C SER A 164 21.56 -37.11 -15.68
N THR A 165 22.19 -36.94 -16.84
CA THR A 165 21.49 -36.91 -18.13
C THR A 165 22.02 -37.98 -19.07
N VAL A 166 21.11 -38.71 -19.72
CA VAL A 166 21.44 -39.68 -20.77
C VAL A 166 20.79 -39.21 -22.06
N SER A 167 21.58 -38.70 -23.00
CA SER A 167 21.03 -38.00 -24.15
C SER A 167 21.78 -38.24 -25.46
N LEU A 168 21.09 -38.09 -26.59
CA LEU A 168 21.70 -38.17 -27.93
C LEU A 168 22.42 -39.50 -28.22
N ASN A 169 22.08 -40.58 -27.50
CA ASN A 169 22.62 -41.89 -27.78
C ASN A 169 21.78 -42.60 -28.85
N ASN A 170 22.41 -43.49 -29.61
CA ASN A 170 21.76 -44.27 -30.65
C ASN A 170 21.40 -45.67 -30.13
N ILE A 171 20.43 -46.35 -30.75
CA ILE A 171 19.84 -47.64 -30.34
C ILE A 171 19.06 -47.58 -29.02
N SER A 172 19.69 -47.09 -27.93
CA SER A 172 18.99 -46.83 -26.68
C SER A 172 19.72 -45.81 -25.80
N GLY A 173 18.99 -45.08 -24.96
CA GLY A 173 19.61 -44.29 -23.89
C GLY A 173 20.23 -45.22 -22.85
N ILE A 174 19.38 -46.02 -22.20
CA ILE A 174 19.76 -46.99 -21.18
C ILE A 174 19.19 -48.37 -21.54
N LEU A 175 20.02 -49.41 -21.51
CA LEU A 175 19.62 -50.80 -21.68
C LEU A 175 19.93 -51.60 -20.40
N ASN A 176 18.88 -52.05 -19.72
CA ASN A 176 18.97 -52.98 -18.60
C ASN A 176 18.73 -54.42 -19.09
N LYS A 177 19.81 -55.22 -19.18
CA LYS A 177 19.74 -56.61 -19.64
C LYS A 177 19.31 -57.61 -18.57
N GLY A 178 19.14 -57.17 -17.32
CA GLY A 178 18.76 -58.06 -16.21
C GLY A 178 19.32 -57.70 -14.85
N GLY A 179 19.81 -56.47 -14.67
CA GLY A 179 20.30 -55.93 -13.41
C GLY A 179 19.25 -55.08 -12.69
N ILE A 180 19.70 -54.43 -11.60
CA ILE A 180 18.93 -53.51 -10.78
C ILE A 180 19.35 -52.07 -11.12
N LEU A 181 18.42 -51.27 -11.63
CA LEU A 181 18.63 -49.88 -12.00
C LEU A 181 17.76 -48.96 -11.15
N THR A 182 18.39 -48.01 -10.45
CA THR A 182 17.68 -46.93 -9.75
C THR A 182 18.05 -45.59 -10.37
N LEU A 183 17.05 -44.84 -10.83
CA LEU A 183 17.19 -43.51 -11.40
C LEU A 183 16.57 -42.47 -10.47
N ASN A 184 17.37 -41.52 -9.99
CA ASN A 184 16.93 -40.47 -9.08
C ASN A 184 17.25 -39.09 -9.68
N ASN A 185 16.24 -38.28 -10.00
CA ASN A 185 16.47 -36.99 -10.68
C ASN A 185 17.29 -37.12 -11.98
N VAL A 186 16.87 -38.02 -12.86
CA VAL A 186 17.56 -38.29 -14.13
C VAL A 186 16.76 -37.74 -15.30
N THR A 187 17.44 -37.17 -16.28
CA THR A 187 16.84 -36.80 -17.56
C THR A 187 17.32 -37.76 -18.65
N ILE A 188 16.39 -38.43 -19.35
CA ILE A 188 16.68 -39.29 -20.51
C ILE A 188 16.04 -38.63 -21.73
N SER A 189 16.84 -38.04 -22.62
CA SER A 189 16.27 -37.24 -23.70
C SER A 189 17.03 -37.23 -25.02
N GLY A 190 16.30 -37.13 -26.13
CA GLY A 190 16.90 -36.95 -27.44
C GLY A 190 17.68 -38.16 -27.94
N ASN A 191 17.48 -39.35 -27.34
CA ASN A 191 18.12 -40.57 -27.83
C ASN A 191 17.41 -41.03 -29.13
N ILE A 192 18.21 -41.46 -30.11
CA ILE A 192 17.74 -42.04 -31.37
C ILE A 192 17.68 -43.56 -31.17
N GLY A 193 16.56 -44.00 -30.64
CA GLY A 193 16.33 -45.31 -30.08
C GLY A 193 15.38 -45.20 -28.90
N THR A 194 15.10 -46.31 -28.24
CA THR A 194 14.28 -46.28 -27.03
C THR A 194 15.08 -45.63 -25.89
N GLY A 195 14.49 -44.66 -25.19
CA GLY A 195 15.11 -43.95 -24.07
C GLY A 195 15.58 -44.92 -22.98
N LEU A 196 14.72 -45.85 -22.58
CA LEU A 196 15.05 -46.89 -21.60
C LEU A 196 14.46 -48.25 -21.98
N VAL A 197 15.26 -49.31 -21.90
CA VAL A 197 14.84 -50.68 -22.20
C VAL A 197 15.09 -51.61 -21.01
N ASN A 198 14.05 -52.31 -20.55
CA ASN A 198 14.16 -53.48 -19.67
C ASN A 198 14.00 -54.75 -20.50
N GLN A 199 15.07 -55.52 -20.65
CA GLN A 199 15.12 -56.61 -21.64
C GLN A 199 14.74 -57.98 -21.09
N SER A 200 14.97 -58.27 -19.80
CA SER A 200 14.82 -59.61 -19.23
C SER A 200 13.96 -59.65 -17.99
N SER A 201 13.49 -60.84 -17.60
CA SER A 201 12.62 -61.03 -16.45
C SER A 201 13.27 -60.71 -15.09
N SER A 202 14.60 -60.71 -15.01
CA SER A 202 15.33 -60.32 -13.80
C SER A 202 15.61 -58.80 -13.73
N ALA A 203 15.33 -58.04 -14.80
CA ALA A 203 15.53 -56.60 -14.80
C ALA A 203 14.56 -55.92 -13.83
N LEU A 204 15.09 -55.18 -12.87
CA LEU A 204 14.34 -54.31 -11.97
C LEU A 204 14.78 -52.87 -12.19
N THR A 205 13.86 -52.00 -12.55
CA THR A 205 14.15 -50.58 -12.78
C THR A 205 13.20 -49.70 -11.98
N GLN A 206 13.74 -48.74 -11.23
CA GLN A 206 12.98 -47.77 -10.44
C GLN A 206 13.31 -46.35 -10.91
N LEU A 207 12.29 -45.59 -11.28
CA LEU A 207 12.39 -44.18 -11.65
C LEU A 207 11.76 -43.33 -10.56
N ASN A 208 12.56 -42.49 -9.93
CA ASN A 208 12.12 -41.48 -8.97
C ASN A 208 12.46 -40.10 -9.51
N ASN A 209 11.45 -39.26 -9.71
CA ASN A 209 11.65 -37.90 -10.22
C ASN A 209 12.46 -37.90 -11.53
N THR A 210 12.15 -38.80 -12.46
CA THR A 210 12.88 -38.96 -13.73
C THR A 210 12.06 -38.44 -14.89
N SER A 211 12.71 -37.85 -15.89
CA SER A 211 12.06 -37.31 -17.10
C SER A 211 12.57 -38.04 -18.34
N VAL A 212 11.68 -38.77 -19.02
CA VAL A 212 11.96 -39.50 -20.28
C VAL A 212 11.26 -38.78 -21.44
N ILE A 213 11.99 -37.93 -22.14
CA ILE A 213 11.43 -36.87 -23.01
C ILE A 213 12.08 -36.87 -24.39
N SER A 214 11.28 -36.78 -25.46
CA SER A 214 11.78 -36.56 -26.83
C SER A 214 12.80 -37.58 -27.32
N ASN A 215 12.67 -38.84 -26.91
CA ASN A 215 13.41 -39.96 -27.49
C ASN A 215 12.65 -40.48 -28.72
N ALA A 216 13.36 -41.00 -29.71
CA ALA A 216 12.81 -41.39 -31.00
C ALA A 216 13.21 -42.81 -31.36
N GLY A 217 12.33 -43.79 -31.18
CA GLY A 217 12.63 -45.20 -31.39
C GLY A 217 11.86 -45.84 -32.55
N PHE A 218 12.11 -47.13 -32.80
CA PHE A 218 11.38 -47.89 -33.81
C PHE A 218 10.01 -48.32 -33.27
N ASP A 219 10.00 -49.22 -32.27
CA ASP A 219 8.77 -49.71 -31.64
C ASP A 219 8.21 -48.71 -30.62
N THR A 220 9.10 -48.12 -29.82
CA THR A 220 8.78 -47.08 -28.83
C THR A 220 9.97 -46.15 -28.64
N GLY A 221 9.68 -44.86 -28.46
CA GLY A 221 10.69 -43.84 -28.16
C GLY A 221 11.01 -43.75 -26.68
N GLY A 222 10.02 -43.78 -25.80
CA GLY A 222 10.23 -43.60 -24.37
C GLY A 222 10.77 -44.85 -23.67
N ILE A 223 9.89 -45.67 -23.09
CA ILE A 223 10.28 -46.83 -22.27
C ILE A 223 9.77 -48.15 -22.88
N HIS A 224 10.64 -49.14 -23.04
CA HIS A 224 10.25 -50.49 -23.45
C HIS A 224 10.52 -51.50 -22.34
N THR A 225 9.47 -52.11 -21.79
CA THR A 225 9.57 -53.24 -20.88
C THR A 225 9.25 -54.54 -21.63
N LEU A 226 10.27 -55.22 -22.17
CA LEU A 226 10.09 -56.52 -22.81
C LEU A 226 9.74 -57.60 -21.77
N SER A 227 10.33 -57.49 -20.59
CA SER A 227 10.14 -58.34 -19.42
C SER A 227 10.68 -57.63 -18.17
N GLY A 228 10.43 -58.20 -16.99
CA GLY A 228 10.94 -57.68 -15.73
C GLY A 228 9.98 -56.69 -15.08
N THR A 229 10.48 -55.87 -14.15
CA THR A 229 9.69 -54.93 -13.37
C THR A 229 10.21 -53.51 -13.54
N LEU A 230 9.31 -52.59 -13.86
CA LEU A 230 9.62 -51.16 -13.95
C LEU A 230 8.63 -50.36 -13.11
N ILE A 231 9.13 -49.63 -12.13
CA ILE A 231 8.35 -48.86 -11.17
C ILE A 231 8.60 -47.36 -11.37
N LEU A 232 7.53 -46.58 -11.45
CA LEU A 232 7.56 -45.13 -11.68
C LEU A 232 7.02 -44.37 -10.47
N LYS A 233 7.75 -43.37 -10.01
CA LYS A 233 7.28 -42.42 -8.99
C LYS A 233 7.66 -41.00 -9.37
N ASN A 234 6.72 -40.06 -9.25
CA ASN A 234 6.96 -38.63 -9.52
C ASN A 234 7.63 -38.40 -10.89
N SER A 235 7.41 -39.24 -11.90
CA SER A 235 8.21 -39.25 -13.12
C SER A 235 7.39 -38.86 -14.35
N ILE A 236 8.06 -38.33 -15.38
CA ILE A 236 7.43 -37.87 -16.62
C ILE A 236 7.90 -38.73 -17.78
N ILE A 237 6.97 -39.25 -18.58
CA ILE A 237 7.20 -39.91 -19.85
C ILE A 237 6.30 -39.23 -20.87
N ALA A 238 6.86 -38.36 -21.71
CA ALA A 238 6.05 -37.58 -22.66
C ALA A 238 6.86 -37.08 -23.84
N GLY A 239 6.16 -36.83 -24.96
CA GLY A 239 6.74 -36.18 -26.14
C GLY A 239 7.81 -37.02 -26.82
N ASN A 240 7.83 -38.34 -26.56
CA ASN A 240 8.64 -39.28 -27.32
C ASN A 240 7.96 -39.61 -28.65
N SER A 241 8.69 -40.25 -29.56
CA SER A 241 8.16 -40.64 -30.88
C SER A 241 8.58 -42.06 -31.24
N ALA A 242 7.74 -42.72 -32.02
CA ALA A 242 8.02 -44.04 -32.56
C ALA A 242 7.52 -44.14 -34.01
N LEU A 243 8.12 -45.03 -34.79
CA LEU A 243 7.53 -45.44 -36.07
C LEU A 243 6.32 -46.37 -35.84
N GLY A 244 6.32 -47.13 -34.74
CA GLY A 244 5.15 -47.84 -34.23
C GLY A 244 4.12 -46.90 -33.58
N SER A 245 3.03 -47.48 -33.07
CA SER A 245 1.93 -46.73 -32.44
C SER A 245 2.15 -46.42 -30.96
N ALA A 246 3.30 -46.79 -30.38
CA ALA A 246 3.55 -46.78 -28.94
C ALA A 246 4.67 -45.78 -28.54
N PRO A 247 4.49 -44.46 -28.73
CA PRO A 247 5.59 -43.50 -28.68
C PRO A 247 6.25 -43.36 -27.30
N ASP A 248 5.46 -43.27 -26.24
CA ASP A 248 5.97 -42.99 -24.88
C ASP A 248 6.33 -44.26 -24.11
N CYS A 249 5.65 -45.38 -24.34
CA CYS A 249 6.06 -46.65 -23.77
C CYS A 249 5.49 -47.86 -24.51
N LEU A 250 6.13 -49.01 -24.30
CA LEU A 250 5.66 -50.31 -24.75
C LEU A 250 5.88 -51.35 -23.63
N GLY A 251 4.81 -52.02 -23.23
CA GLY A 251 4.82 -53.05 -22.17
C GLY A 251 4.27 -52.55 -20.84
N VAL A 252 4.50 -53.35 -19.79
CA VAL A 252 3.92 -53.11 -18.45
C VAL A 252 4.80 -52.16 -17.64
N LEU A 253 4.16 -51.15 -17.07
CA LEU A 253 4.71 -50.21 -16.11
C LEU A 253 3.97 -50.38 -14.77
N SER A 254 4.64 -50.09 -13.66
CA SER A 254 4.03 -50.11 -12.32
C SER A 254 4.09 -48.72 -11.73
N SER A 255 2.93 -48.18 -11.34
CA SER A 255 2.87 -46.87 -10.68
C SER A 255 3.11 -47.00 -9.17
N ALA A 256 4.07 -46.23 -8.66
CA ALA A 256 4.21 -45.88 -7.25
C ALA A 256 3.68 -44.46 -6.95
N GLY A 257 2.93 -43.87 -7.90
CA GLY A 257 2.17 -42.63 -7.75
C GLY A 257 2.79 -41.40 -8.43
N ASN A 258 1.91 -40.46 -8.74
CA ASN A 258 2.20 -39.10 -9.21
C ASN A 258 3.08 -39.05 -10.47
N ASN A 259 2.77 -39.85 -11.48
CA ASN A 259 3.49 -39.85 -12.75
C ASN A 259 2.72 -39.11 -13.84
N LEU A 260 3.43 -38.54 -14.82
CA LEU A 260 2.84 -38.00 -16.03
C LEU A 260 3.17 -38.91 -17.21
N LEU A 261 2.15 -39.45 -17.86
CA LEU A 261 2.27 -40.20 -19.11
C LEU A 261 1.54 -39.46 -20.23
N GLY A 262 2.29 -39.06 -21.26
CA GLY A 262 1.76 -38.30 -22.39
C GLY A 262 0.77 -39.11 -23.22
N ASN A 263 1.27 -40.14 -23.90
CA ASN A 263 0.48 -41.06 -24.72
C ASN A 263 0.56 -42.49 -24.15
N PRO A 264 -0.57 -43.06 -23.68
CA PRO A 264 -0.59 -44.40 -23.10
C PRO A 264 -0.58 -45.55 -24.12
N ALA A 265 -0.57 -45.28 -25.43
CA ALA A 265 -0.60 -46.32 -26.46
C ALA A 265 0.54 -47.33 -26.27
N GLY A 266 0.21 -48.61 -26.15
CA GLY A 266 1.17 -49.70 -25.93
C GLY A 266 1.65 -49.85 -24.47
N CYS A 267 1.20 -48.99 -23.56
CA CYS A 267 1.58 -49.00 -22.16
C CYS A 267 0.47 -49.61 -21.30
N ASP A 268 0.84 -50.54 -20.42
CA ASP A 268 -0.07 -51.07 -19.41
C ASP A 268 0.34 -50.59 -18.00
N GLY A 269 -0.65 -50.42 -17.11
CA GLY A 269 -0.42 -50.29 -15.66
C GLY A 269 -0.41 -48.87 -15.07
N LEU A 270 -0.59 -47.83 -15.88
CA LEU A 270 -0.89 -46.47 -15.42
C LEU A 270 -2.32 -46.07 -15.83
N THR A 271 -3.05 -45.42 -14.91
CA THR A 271 -4.45 -44.99 -15.14
C THR A 271 -4.60 -43.53 -14.72
N ASN A 272 -5.25 -42.71 -15.57
CA ASN A 272 -5.46 -41.30 -15.27
C ASN A 272 -6.29 -41.11 -13.99
N GLY A 273 -5.79 -40.27 -13.07
CA GLY A 273 -6.43 -39.93 -11.79
C GLY A 273 -6.21 -40.94 -10.66
N GLU A 274 -5.67 -42.12 -10.95
CA GLU A 274 -5.32 -43.12 -9.94
C GLU A 274 -3.95 -42.83 -9.34
N ASN A 275 -3.82 -42.91 -8.01
CA ASN A 275 -2.56 -42.62 -7.29
C ASN A 275 -1.87 -41.29 -7.66
N GLY A 276 -2.64 -40.29 -8.12
CA GLY A 276 -2.11 -39.00 -8.57
C GLY A 276 -1.47 -39.02 -9.95
N ASP A 277 -1.56 -40.12 -10.70
CA ASP A 277 -1.06 -40.20 -12.07
C ASP A 277 -1.90 -39.34 -13.04
N LEU A 278 -1.23 -38.65 -13.94
CA LEU A 278 -1.79 -37.87 -15.02
C LEU A 278 -1.49 -38.58 -16.34
N VAL A 279 -2.51 -39.15 -16.97
CA VAL A 279 -2.36 -39.94 -18.20
C VAL A 279 -3.22 -39.35 -19.31
N GLY A 280 -2.61 -39.05 -20.46
CA GLY A 280 -3.32 -38.57 -21.65
C GLY A 280 -4.09 -39.68 -22.37
N SER A 281 -4.41 -39.46 -23.65
CA SER A 281 -4.97 -40.50 -24.53
C SER A 281 -4.18 -40.64 -25.82
N GLU A 282 -4.48 -41.67 -26.61
CA GLU A 282 -3.80 -41.88 -27.89
C GLU A 282 -4.13 -40.75 -28.89
N GLU A 283 -5.39 -40.31 -28.92
CA GLU A 283 -5.88 -39.24 -29.82
C GLU A 283 -5.54 -37.83 -29.33
N ALA A 284 -5.36 -37.66 -28.02
CA ALA A 284 -5.00 -36.40 -27.38
C ALA A 284 -3.95 -36.65 -26.28
N PRO A 285 -2.67 -36.84 -26.67
CA PRO A 285 -1.59 -37.00 -25.70
C PRO A 285 -1.51 -35.82 -24.73
N LEU A 286 -1.23 -36.10 -23.47
CA LEU A 286 -1.04 -35.07 -22.45
C LEU A 286 0.33 -34.41 -22.63
N GLU A 287 0.34 -33.13 -22.97
CA GLU A 287 1.58 -32.38 -23.09
C GLU A 287 2.18 -32.05 -21.72
N ALA A 288 3.41 -32.48 -21.48
CA ALA A 288 4.15 -32.12 -20.27
C ALA A 288 4.58 -30.64 -20.23
N ARG A 289 4.56 -29.93 -21.37
CA ARG A 289 4.91 -28.50 -21.50
C ARG A 289 6.25 -28.16 -20.86
N LEU A 290 7.31 -28.72 -21.45
CA LEU A 290 8.68 -28.54 -21.02
C LEU A 290 9.47 -27.67 -22.01
N GLY A 291 10.45 -26.91 -21.50
CA GLY A 291 11.45 -26.24 -22.32
C GLY A 291 12.44 -27.22 -22.97
N PRO A 292 13.30 -26.74 -23.90
CA PRO A 292 14.31 -27.58 -24.55
C PRO A 292 15.34 -28.10 -23.54
N LEU A 293 15.96 -29.25 -23.85
CA LEU A 293 17.08 -29.78 -23.07
C LEU A 293 18.22 -28.78 -23.07
N SER A 294 18.50 -28.19 -21.91
CA SER A 294 19.43 -27.05 -21.78
C SER A 294 20.22 -27.14 -20.48
N ASN A 295 21.29 -26.34 -20.38
CA ASN A 295 21.94 -26.11 -19.09
C ASN A 295 21.10 -25.13 -18.26
N ASN A 296 20.16 -25.63 -17.47
CA ASN A 296 19.31 -24.83 -16.58
C ASN A 296 19.91 -24.66 -15.17
N GLY A 297 21.25 -24.72 -15.08
CA GLY A 297 21.99 -24.89 -13.83
C GLY A 297 22.08 -26.36 -13.41
N GLY A 298 22.89 -26.65 -12.40
CA GLY A 298 23.12 -28.03 -11.95
C GLY A 298 24.33 -28.71 -12.58
N PRO A 299 24.60 -29.97 -12.20
CA PRO A 299 25.72 -30.76 -12.72
C PRO A 299 25.49 -31.36 -14.12
N SER A 300 24.27 -31.26 -14.65
CA SER A 300 23.83 -31.91 -15.90
C SER A 300 22.68 -31.14 -16.55
N THR A 301 22.43 -31.33 -17.85
CA THR A 301 21.32 -30.66 -18.57
C THR A 301 19.95 -31.19 -18.18
N THR A 302 18.92 -30.33 -18.21
CA THR A 302 17.55 -30.69 -17.81
C THR A 302 16.52 -30.07 -18.75
N HIS A 303 15.27 -30.51 -18.62
CA HIS A 303 14.11 -29.82 -19.18
C HIS A 303 13.45 -28.96 -18.10
N ALA A 304 13.37 -27.64 -18.32
CA ALA A 304 12.65 -26.75 -17.42
C ALA A 304 11.13 -26.92 -17.59
N LEU A 305 10.39 -26.87 -16.50
CA LEU A 305 8.92 -26.87 -16.51
C LEU A 305 8.41 -25.47 -16.90
N LEU A 306 7.50 -25.39 -17.89
CA LEU A 306 6.88 -24.12 -18.28
C LEU A 306 5.72 -23.77 -17.34
N LEU A 307 5.32 -22.49 -17.32
CA LEU A 307 4.36 -21.88 -16.37
C LEU A 307 3.01 -22.62 -16.24
N ASP A 308 2.56 -23.32 -17.27
CA ASP A 308 1.29 -24.07 -17.27
C ASP A 308 1.51 -25.58 -17.40
N SER A 309 2.67 -26.08 -16.99
CA SER A 309 2.95 -27.51 -17.03
C SER A 309 2.07 -28.26 -16.03
N PRO A 310 1.37 -29.33 -16.46
CA PRO A 310 0.60 -30.19 -15.55
C PRO A 310 1.47 -30.91 -14.51
N ALA A 311 2.80 -30.93 -14.68
CA ALA A 311 3.73 -31.51 -13.73
C ALA A 311 4.08 -30.58 -12.55
N LEU A 312 3.70 -29.30 -12.60
CA LEU A 312 3.95 -28.34 -11.52
C LEU A 312 3.15 -28.68 -10.26
N ASN A 313 3.82 -28.75 -9.11
CA ASN A 313 3.25 -29.07 -7.81
C ASN A 313 2.38 -30.35 -7.81
N ALA A 314 2.69 -31.31 -8.69
CA ALA A 314 1.85 -32.48 -8.90
C ALA A 314 2.49 -33.78 -8.36
N GLY A 315 3.72 -33.72 -7.84
CA GLY A 315 4.43 -34.82 -7.18
C GLY A 315 4.02 -35.04 -5.72
N SER A 316 4.46 -36.16 -5.14
CA SER A 316 4.25 -36.52 -3.73
C SER A 316 5.41 -37.34 -3.16
N THR A 317 5.73 -37.16 -1.87
CA THR A 317 6.84 -37.88 -1.17
C THR A 317 8.15 -37.90 -1.97
N CYS A 318 8.73 -36.72 -2.12
CA CYS A 318 9.80 -36.42 -3.08
C CYS A 318 11.19 -36.59 -2.48
N LEU A 319 12.20 -36.69 -3.36
CA LEU A 319 13.60 -36.57 -2.97
C LEU A 319 13.87 -35.16 -2.41
N ASP A 320 14.90 -35.00 -1.58
CA ASP A 320 15.20 -33.71 -0.92
C ASP A 320 15.52 -32.58 -1.90
N LYS A 321 16.02 -32.92 -3.10
CA LYS A 321 16.45 -31.97 -4.14
C LYS A 321 16.11 -32.48 -5.53
N ASP A 322 16.05 -31.58 -6.51
CA ASP A 322 16.00 -31.90 -7.94
C ASP A 322 17.38 -32.21 -8.53
N GLN A 323 17.42 -32.49 -9.84
CA GLN A 323 18.64 -32.83 -10.58
C GLN A 323 19.73 -31.76 -10.47
N ARG A 324 19.34 -30.50 -10.27
CA ARG A 324 20.24 -29.35 -10.21
C ARG A 324 20.66 -29.02 -8.79
N GLY A 325 19.93 -29.54 -7.81
CA GLY A 325 20.13 -29.26 -6.40
C GLY A 325 19.17 -28.25 -5.80
N VAL A 326 18.08 -27.89 -6.50
CA VAL A 326 16.98 -27.10 -5.94
C VAL A 326 16.28 -27.93 -4.87
N PRO A 327 16.12 -27.43 -3.63
CA PRO A 327 15.38 -28.14 -2.59
C PRO A 327 13.93 -28.38 -2.97
N ARG A 328 13.37 -29.55 -2.62
CA ARG A 328 11.95 -29.86 -2.81
C ARG A 328 11.22 -29.89 -1.46
N PRO A 329 9.92 -29.56 -1.43
CA PRO A 329 9.15 -28.91 -2.50
C PRO A 329 9.44 -27.41 -2.57
N GLN A 330 9.29 -26.84 -3.75
CA GLN A 330 9.13 -25.41 -3.98
C GLN A 330 7.64 -25.16 -4.24
N GLY A 331 6.97 -24.48 -3.30
CA GLY A 331 5.54 -24.23 -3.40
C GLY A 331 4.70 -25.22 -2.58
N GLN A 332 3.60 -25.69 -3.13
CA GLN A 332 2.63 -26.52 -2.40
C GLN A 332 3.04 -27.99 -2.35
N ALA A 333 3.66 -28.49 -3.40
CA ALA A 333 4.19 -29.85 -3.51
C ALA A 333 5.37 -29.84 -4.49
N CYS A 334 6.13 -30.93 -4.57
CA CYS A 334 7.20 -30.98 -5.53
C CYS A 334 6.65 -31.16 -6.95
N ASP A 335 7.46 -30.81 -7.93
CA ASP A 335 7.15 -31.05 -9.32
C ASP A 335 7.45 -32.49 -9.72
N MET A 336 6.67 -33.03 -10.66
CA MET A 336 7.02 -34.30 -11.30
C MET A 336 8.26 -34.12 -12.20
N GLY A 337 9.01 -35.20 -12.40
CA GLY A 337 10.21 -35.24 -13.22
C GLY A 337 11.46 -34.73 -12.49
N ALA A 338 12.53 -34.55 -13.25
CA ALA A 338 13.87 -34.28 -12.72
C ALA A 338 14.12 -32.81 -12.33
N PHE A 339 13.18 -31.92 -12.64
CA PHE A 339 13.28 -30.48 -12.43
C PHE A 339 12.28 -30.02 -11.36
N GLU A 340 12.72 -29.12 -10.48
CA GLU A 340 11.87 -28.42 -9.52
C GLU A 340 11.94 -26.91 -9.77
N VAL A 341 10.82 -26.26 -10.06
CA VAL A 341 10.78 -24.83 -10.33
C VAL A 341 11.07 -24.04 -9.05
N PRO A 342 12.20 -23.30 -8.97
CA PRO A 342 12.48 -22.47 -7.81
C PRO A 342 11.50 -21.30 -7.75
N ILE A 343 11.07 -20.90 -6.54
CA ILE A 343 10.05 -19.86 -6.37
C ILE A 343 10.64 -18.53 -5.90
N ALA A 344 10.34 -17.48 -6.66
CA ALA A 344 10.60 -16.10 -6.27
C ALA A 344 9.32 -15.39 -5.82
N ARG A 345 9.45 -14.48 -4.85
CA ARG A 345 8.35 -13.63 -4.36
C ARG A 345 8.85 -12.28 -3.88
N LEU A 346 7.97 -11.28 -3.89
CA LEU A 346 8.20 -10.03 -3.18
C LEU A 346 8.14 -10.29 -1.68
N SER A 347 8.96 -9.57 -0.91
CA SER A 347 9.03 -9.76 0.55
C SER A 347 7.78 -9.25 1.29
N ALA A 348 6.95 -8.42 0.64
CA ALA A 348 5.74 -7.85 1.19
C ALA A 348 4.71 -7.56 0.09
N ASN A 349 3.42 -7.55 0.45
CA ASN A 349 2.32 -7.10 -0.42
C ASN A 349 2.25 -5.56 -0.56
N THR A 350 2.81 -4.83 0.41
CA THR A 350 2.81 -3.37 0.45
C THR A 350 4.15 -2.85 0.97
N TYR A 351 4.65 -1.81 0.32
CA TYR A 351 5.78 -0.98 0.78
C TYR A 351 5.26 0.44 1.00
N ALA A 352 5.79 1.13 1.99
CA ALA A 352 5.52 2.55 2.22
C ALA A 352 6.85 3.29 2.25
N GLN A 353 6.97 4.35 1.45
CA GLN A 353 8.20 5.09 1.29
C GLN A 353 7.92 6.59 1.26
N LEU A 354 8.65 7.35 2.07
CA LEU A 354 8.61 8.81 2.02
C LEU A 354 9.25 9.29 0.70
N GLU A 355 8.61 10.25 0.03
CA GLU A 355 9.05 10.75 -1.29
C GLU A 355 10.45 11.37 -1.31
N THR A 356 11.04 11.63 -0.14
CA THR A 356 12.42 12.13 0.01
C THR A 356 13.50 11.06 -0.22
N ALA A 357 13.12 9.80 -0.47
CA ALA A 357 14.06 8.70 -0.70
C ALA A 357 13.51 7.68 -1.72
N PRO A 358 14.39 6.95 -2.42
CA PRO A 358 13.97 5.89 -3.33
C PRO A 358 13.30 4.74 -2.57
N ALA A 359 12.33 4.10 -3.21
CA ALA A 359 11.70 2.89 -2.65
C ALA A 359 12.61 1.69 -2.86
N VAL A 360 12.97 1.00 -1.78
CA VAL A 360 13.78 -0.23 -1.81
C VAL A 360 12.85 -1.43 -1.81
N ILE A 361 12.84 -2.17 -2.91
CA ILE A 361 11.99 -3.35 -3.09
C ILE A 361 12.84 -4.59 -2.91
N THR A 362 12.35 -5.53 -2.10
CA THR A 362 13.07 -6.75 -1.75
C THR A 362 12.39 -7.96 -2.36
N VAL A 363 13.15 -8.75 -3.12
CA VAL A 363 12.70 -10.00 -3.74
C VAL A 363 13.48 -11.15 -3.13
N THR A 364 12.78 -12.22 -2.77
CA THR A 364 13.37 -13.42 -2.18
C THR A 364 13.15 -14.63 -3.08
N LEU A 365 14.14 -15.51 -3.11
CA LEU A 365 14.08 -16.87 -3.60
C LEU A 365 13.90 -17.81 -2.38
N ASP A 366 13.06 -18.84 -2.48
CA ASP A 366 12.78 -19.74 -1.35
C ASP A 366 14.01 -20.50 -0.83
N ALA A 367 15.04 -20.68 -1.68
CA ALA A 367 16.33 -21.22 -1.28
C ALA A 367 17.48 -20.55 -2.04
N ALA A 368 18.64 -20.45 -1.40
CA ALA A 368 19.88 -20.10 -2.09
C ALA A 368 20.33 -21.27 -2.97
N LEU A 369 20.69 -20.98 -4.22
CA LEU A 369 21.05 -21.98 -5.22
C LEU A 369 22.52 -21.82 -5.64
N PRO A 370 23.16 -22.89 -6.13
CA PRO A 370 24.56 -22.83 -6.57
C PRO A 370 24.73 -22.29 -8.01
N PHE A 371 23.66 -21.84 -8.66
CA PHE A 371 23.64 -21.37 -10.04
C PHE A 371 22.69 -20.18 -10.19
N ASP A 372 22.87 -19.44 -11.29
CA ASP A 372 22.14 -18.22 -11.54
C ASP A 372 20.65 -18.45 -11.83
N VAL A 373 19.80 -17.67 -11.16
CA VAL A 373 18.35 -17.66 -11.34
C VAL A 373 17.87 -16.24 -11.66
N ASN A 374 17.17 -16.10 -12.79
CA ASN A 374 16.76 -14.81 -13.33
C ASN A 374 15.26 -14.56 -13.13
N VAL A 375 14.93 -13.49 -12.42
CA VAL A 375 13.55 -13.03 -12.16
C VAL A 375 13.36 -11.65 -12.76
N SER A 376 12.37 -11.50 -13.64
CA SER A 376 12.04 -10.20 -14.23
C SER A 376 11.09 -9.41 -13.33
N TYR A 377 11.25 -8.10 -13.31
CA TYR A 377 10.35 -7.20 -12.61
C TYR A 377 10.06 -5.95 -13.43
N GLU A 378 8.93 -5.33 -13.17
CA GLU A 378 8.57 -4.02 -13.71
C GLU A 378 7.67 -3.24 -12.76
N THR A 379 7.69 -1.91 -12.89
CA THR A 379 6.75 -1.01 -12.22
C THR A 379 5.54 -0.72 -13.10
N ILE A 380 4.34 -0.76 -12.53
CA ILE A 380 3.08 -0.40 -13.16
C ILE A 380 2.53 0.84 -12.46
N ALA A 381 2.23 1.89 -13.23
CA ALA A 381 1.67 3.13 -12.71
C ALA A 381 0.29 2.89 -12.06
N GLY A 382 0.04 3.56 -10.93
CA GLY A 382 -1.22 3.58 -10.21
C GLY A 382 -1.80 4.99 -10.17
N SER A 383 -2.09 5.51 -8.97
CA SER A 383 -2.37 6.94 -8.80
C SER A 383 -1.12 7.81 -8.92
N ALA A 384 0.06 7.23 -8.66
CA ALA A 384 1.35 7.82 -8.99
C ALA A 384 1.61 7.66 -10.49
N LYS A 385 1.91 8.75 -11.17
CA LYS A 385 2.23 8.79 -12.60
C LYS A 385 3.72 8.57 -12.85
N ALA A 386 3.99 7.67 -13.78
CA ALA A 386 5.31 7.43 -14.35
C ALA A 386 5.94 8.72 -14.92
N GLY A 387 7.18 9.03 -14.53
CA GLY A 387 7.94 10.19 -14.99
C GLY A 387 7.62 11.50 -14.26
N GLU A 388 6.50 11.58 -13.53
CA GLU A 388 6.16 12.70 -12.64
C GLU A 388 6.48 12.32 -11.18
N ASP A 389 5.83 11.28 -10.65
CA ASP A 389 5.93 10.90 -9.23
C ASP A 389 7.05 9.89 -8.94
N PHE A 390 7.39 9.06 -9.92
CA PHE A 390 8.48 8.10 -9.83
C PHE A 390 9.07 7.84 -11.22
N THR A 391 10.33 7.39 -11.27
CA THR A 391 10.94 6.92 -12.51
C THR A 391 10.62 5.43 -12.71
N PRO A 392 9.91 5.04 -13.78
CA PRO A 392 9.63 3.62 -14.04
C PRO A 392 10.91 2.82 -14.18
N VAL A 393 10.91 1.63 -13.57
CA VAL A 393 12.02 0.69 -13.68
C VAL A 393 11.51 -0.68 -14.08
N SER A 394 12.24 -1.33 -14.97
CA SER A 394 12.11 -2.74 -15.28
C SER A 394 13.49 -3.35 -15.41
N GLY A 395 13.61 -4.64 -15.16
CA GLY A 395 14.90 -5.30 -15.17
C GLY A 395 14.81 -6.78 -14.84
N ILE A 396 15.99 -7.39 -14.76
CA ILE A 396 16.17 -8.79 -14.38
C ILE A 396 17.03 -8.81 -13.12
N LEU A 397 16.52 -9.45 -12.06
CA LEU A 397 17.30 -9.81 -10.88
C LEU A 397 17.93 -11.18 -11.10
N THR A 398 19.25 -11.24 -11.02
CA THR A 398 20.02 -12.49 -11.12
C THR A 398 20.48 -12.92 -9.73
N PHE A 399 19.76 -13.88 -9.14
CA PHE A 399 20.16 -14.55 -7.91
C PHE A 399 21.31 -15.50 -8.22
N THR A 400 22.50 -15.24 -7.67
CA THR A 400 23.67 -16.08 -7.87
C THR A 400 23.82 -17.08 -6.72
N THR A 401 24.20 -16.61 -5.53
CA THR A 401 24.36 -17.43 -4.32
C THR A 401 23.56 -16.89 -3.12
N THR A 402 22.94 -15.72 -3.24
CA THR A 402 22.05 -15.18 -2.21
C THR A 402 20.61 -15.54 -2.52
N ALA A 403 19.80 -15.75 -1.48
CA ALA A 403 18.36 -15.99 -1.61
C ALA A 403 17.54 -14.68 -1.57
N GLN A 404 18.20 -13.53 -1.53
CA GLN A 404 17.56 -12.23 -1.38
C GLN A 404 18.32 -11.19 -2.18
N LEU A 405 17.59 -10.38 -2.92
CA LEU A 405 18.09 -9.26 -3.68
C LEU A 405 17.15 -8.07 -3.53
N THR A 406 17.69 -6.88 -3.78
CA THR A 406 16.93 -5.64 -3.74
C THR A 406 17.15 -4.83 -5.01
N PHE A 407 16.14 -4.10 -5.43
CA PHE A 407 16.29 -3.02 -6.41
C PHE A 407 15.61 -1.76 -5.89
N THR A 408 15.97 -0.62 -6.47
CA THR A 408 15.45 0.68 -6.07
C THR A 408 14.58 1.28 -7.16
N VAL A 409 13.44 1.85 -6.78
CA VAL A 409 12.62 2.69 -7.63
C VAL A 409 12.86 4.16 -7.24
N PRO A 410 13.43 5.00 -8.11
CA PRO A 410 13.59 6.43 -7.83
C PRO A 410 12.23 7.11 -7.69
N ILE A 411 12.03 7.83 -6.58
CA ILE A 411 10.84 8.63 -6.32
C ILE A 411 11.18 10.11 -6.55
N THR A 412 10.28 10.85 -7.18
CA THR A 412 10.44 12.28 -7.42
C THR A 412 9.81 13.03 -6.23
N PRO A 413 10.59 13.76 -5.42
CA PRO A 413 10.02 14.57 -4.35
C PRO A 413 9.33 15.80 -4.92
N HIS A 414 8.17 16.14 -4.35
CA HIS A 414 7.51 17.41 -4.58
C HIS A 414 7.90 18.43 -3.50
N ALA A 415 7.60 19.70 -3.75
CA ALA A 415 7.84 20.79 -2.79
C ALA A 415 6.54 21.33 -2.19
N LEU A 416 5.40 20.77 -2.60
CA LEU A 416 4.06 21.15 -2.20
C LEU A 416 3.29 19.87 -1.95
N TYR A 417 2.34 19.93 -1.01
CA TYR A 417 1.43 18.82 -0.75
C TYR A 417 0.70 18.38 -2.04
N THR A 418 0.90 17.13 -2.41
CA THR A 418 0.19 16.43 -3.50
C THR A 418 -0.60 15.20 -3.03
N GLY A 419 -0.47 14.86 -1.75
CA GLY A 419 -1.12 13.72 -1.12
C GLY A 419 -0.45 12.39 -1.45
N ASP A 420 -0.74 11.38 -0.64
CA ASP A 420 -0.18 10.04 -0.84
C ASP A 420 -0.63 9.45 -2.18
N LYS A 421 0.32 8.86 -2.90
CA LYS A 421 0.09 8.21 -4.20
C LYS A 421 0.63 6.80 -4.18
N TRP A 422 0.31 6.00 -5.17
CA TRP A 422 0.83 4.64 -5.26
C TRP A 422 1.07 4.17 -6.68
N PHE A 423 2.04 3.27 -6.82
CA PHE A 423 2.27 2.46 -8.01
C PHE A 423 2.46 1.01 -7.57
N ASP A 424 2.35 0.06 -8.50
CA ASP A 424 2.58 -1.36 -8.21
C ASP A 424 3.93 -1.81 -8.79
N VAL A 425 4.53 -2.79 -8.14
CA VAL A 425 5.65 -3.58 -8.66
C VAL A 425 5.12 -4.97 -8.94
N VAL A 426 5.45 -5.54 -10.09
CA VAL A 426 5.10 -6.92 -10.44
C VAL A 426 6.34 -7.72 -10.78
N LEU A 427 6.36 -8.97 -10.33
CA LEU A 427 7.30 -9.98 -10.80
C LEU A 427 6.67 -10.71 -11.97
N THR A 428 7.41 -10.88 -13.05
CA THR A 428 6.98 -11.67 -14.21
C THR A 428 7.73 -12.99 -14.26
N ASN A 429 6.99 -14.06 -14.54
CA ASN A 429 7.55 -15.40 -14.56
C ASN A 429 8.46 -15.61 -15.77
N THR A 430 9.60 -16.26 -15.58
CA THR A 430 10.45 -16.76 -16.66
C THR A 430 10.34 -18.29 -16.72
N ALA A 431 10.68 -18.92 -17.85
CA ALA A 431 10.47 -20.37 -18.03
C ALA A 431 11.25 -21.28 -17.06
N SER A 432 12.14 -20.74 -16.22
CA SER A 432 13.01 -21.51 -15.31
C SER A 432 12.85 -21.11 -13.84
N VAL A 433 11.90 -20.23 -13.55
CA VAL A 433 11.57 -19.74 -12.21
C VAL A 433 10.05 -19.72 -12.10
N GLY A 434 9.53 -19.95 -10.91
CA GLY A 434 8.14 -19.78 -10.56
C GLY A 434 8.00 -18.49 -9.77
N VAL A 435 6.86 -17.83 -9.89
CA VAL A 435 6.50 -16.71 -9.02
C VAL A 435 5.34 -17.13 -8.13
N ASN A 436 5.44 -16.84 -6.84
CA ASN A 436 4.37 -17.12 -5.88
C ASN A 436 4.01 -15.85 -5.11
N ALA A 437 2.82 -15.84 -4.51
CA ALA A 437 2.32 -14.71 -3.75
C ALA A 437 3.31 -14.35 -2.62
N PRO A 438 3.66 -13.07 -2.46
CA PRO A 438 3.24 -11.93 -3.27
C PRO A 438 3.99 -11.82 -4.61
N THR A 439 3.27 -11.87 -5.74
CA THR A 439 3.82 -11.63 -7.10
C THR A 439 3.69 -10.18 -7.54
N SER A 440 2.82 -9.43 -6.87
CA SER A 440 2.71 -7.98 -6.98
C SER A 440 2.75 -7.34 -5.60
N ALA A 441 3.25 -6.12 -5.54
CA ALA A 441 3.24 -5.32 -4.32
C ALA A 441 2.92 -3.87 -4.62
N ARG A 442 2.11 -3.26 -3.78
CA ARG A 442 1.79 -1.84 -3.85
C ARG A 442 2.87 -1.03 -3.14
N VAL A 443 3.42 -0.03 -3.81
CA VAL A 443 4.30 0.96 -3.19
C VAL A 443 3.52 2.24 -2.97
N VAL A 444 3.27 2.59 -1.71
CA VAL A 444 2.66 3.85 -1.30
C VAL A 444 3.77 4.89 -1.12
N ILE A 445 3.72 5.93 -1.94
CA ILE A 445 4.55 7.13 -1.81
C ILE A 445 3.84 8.02 -0.79
N LEU A 446 4.47 8.19 0.37
CA LEU A 446 4.00 9.09 1.41
C LEU A 446 4.48 10.50 1.10
N ASP A 447 3.56 11.45 1.11
CA ASP A 447 3.85 12.86 0.92
C ASP A 447 4.64 13.38 2.13
N ALA A 448 5.72 14.12 1.88
CA ALA A 448 6.55 14.68 2.93
C ALA A 448 6.01 16.00 3.48
N GLU A 449 5.13 16.67 2.72
CA GLU A 449 4.49 17.89 3.14
C GLU A 449 3.17 17.59 3.88
N PRO A 450 2.86 18.30 4.97
CA PRO A 450 1.56 18.16 5.62
C PRO A 450 0.45 18.77 4.74
N PRO A 451 -0.79 18.23 4.82
CA PRO A 451 -1.94 18.87 4.18
C PRO A 451 -2.10 20.32 4.64
N PRO A 452 -2.42 21.28 3.74
CA PRO A 452 -2.60 22.68 4.11
C PRO A 452 -3.76 22.86 5.10
N LEU A 453 -3.64 23.84 6.00
CA LEU A 453 -4.72 24.18 6.94
C LEU A 453 -5.73 25.15 6.32
N ALA A 454 -6.99 24.73 6.20
CA ALA A 454 -8.12 25.56 5.80
C ALA A 454 -8.70 26.32 7.01
N ARG A 455 -8.72 27.65 6.95
CA ARG A 455 -9.17 28.54 8.03
C ARG A 455 -9.90 29.77 7.51
N MET A 456 -10.68 30.42 8.37
CA MET A 456 -11.20 31.76 8.12
C MET A 456 -10.07 32.79 8.25
N GLN A 457 -10.06 33.81 7.38
CA GLN A 457 -9.04 34.86 7.41
C GLN A 457 -9.06 35.64 8.73
N THR A 458 -10.24 35.82 9.32
CA THR A 458 -10.44 36.48 10.63
C THR A 458 -11.41 35.65 11.49
N SER A 459 -11.25 35.71 12.81
CA SER A 459 -12.17 35.09 13.77
C SER A 459 -13.43 35.93 14.03
N GLU A 460 -13.35 37.23 13.78
CA GLU A 460 -14.44 38.18 13.94
C GLU A 460 -14.42 39.21 12.80
N GLN A 461 -15.60 39.70 12.42
CA GLN A 461 -15.76 40.79 11.46
C GLN A 461 -17.03 41.57 11.80
N SER A 462 -16.97 42.90 11.68
CA SER A 462 -18.17 43.73 11.79
C SER A 462 -18.49 44.37 10.45
N VAL A 463 -19.78 44.49 10.14
CA VAL A 463 -20.27 45.01 8.87
C VAL A 463 -21.50 45.86 9.12
N ILE A 464 -21.60 47.01 8.45
CA ILE A 464 -22.77 47.89 8.57
C ILE A 464 -23.92 47.27 7.77
N LYS A 465 -25.11 47.12 8.37
CA LYS A 465 -26.30 46.54 7.73
C LYS A 465 -26.64 47.16 6.36
N ALA A 466 -26.37 48.46 6.20
CA ALA A 466 -26.59 49.22 4.96
C ALA A 466 -25.61 48.88 3.81
N THR A 467 -24.56 48.07 4.02
CA THR A 467 -23.71 47.59 2.91
C THR A 467 -24.37 46.48 2.10
N GLU A 468 -25.49 45.93 2.56
CA GLU A 468 -26.31 44.86 1.93
C GLU A 468 -25.57 43.53 1.72
N GLN A 469 -24.27 43.49 1.97
CA GLN A 469 -23.43 42.31 1.80
C GLN A 469 -22.25 42.38 2.76
N VAL A 470 -21.86 41.20 3.25
CA VAL A 470 -20.57 40.96 3.89
C VAL A 470 -19.80 39.92 3.08
N VAL A 471 -18.52 40.17 2.86
CA VAL A 471 -17.62 39.20 2.24
C VAL A 471 -16.65 38.74 3.32
N VAL A 472 -16.65 37.44 3.59
CA VAL A 472 -15.66 36.78 4.43
C VAL A 472 -14.76 35.92 3.56
N THR A 473 -13.49 35.77 3.92
CA THR A 473 -12.53 35.01 3.12
C THR A 473 -12.11 33.75 3.87
N ALA A 474 -12.21 32.60 3.20
CA ALA A 474 -11.56 31.37 3.63
C ALA A 474 -10.18 31.26 2.97
N THR A 475 -9.21 30.74 3.71
CA THR A 475 -7.81 30.66 3.28
C THR A 475 -7.21 29.28 3.52
N LEU A 476 -6.22 28.91 2.71
CA LEU A 476 -5.26 27.85 3.00
C LEU A 476 -3.98 28.48 3.56
N GLU A 477 -3.42 27.91 4.62
CA GLU A 477 -2.19 28.41 5.25
C GLU A 477 -0.96 28.29 4.35
N THR A 478 -0.89 27.23 3.56
CA THR A 478 0.17 26.97 2.59
C THR A 478 -0.42 26.70 1.21
N ILE A 479 0.41 26.87 0.18
CA ILE A 479 0.05 26.52 -1.19
C ILE A 479 -0.02 24.99 -1.30
N SER A 480 -1.08 24.49 -1.95
CA SER A 480 -1.24 23.07 -2.29
C SER A 480 -0.87 22.82 -3.75
N GLY A 481 -0.24 21.66 -4.02
CA GLY A 481 0.01 21.16 -5.37
C GLY A 481 -1.22 20.47 -5.99
N VAL A 482 -2.22 20.13 -5.17
CA VAL A 482 -3.50 19.55 -5.59
C VAL A 482 -4.68 20.42 -5.20
N THR A 483 -5.81 20.21 -5.86
CA THR A 483 -7.07 20.85 -5.50
C THR A 483 -7.48 20.48 -4.08
N ALA A 484 -7.69 21.48 -3.22
CA ALA A 484 -8.25 21.31 -1.90
C ALA A 484 -9.70 21.80 -1.85
N THR A 485 -10.56 21.13 -1.10
CA THR A 485 -11.94 21.57 -0.89
C THR A 485 -12.27 21.70 0.59
N VAL A 486 -13.20 22.60 0.91
CA VAL A 486 -13.75 22.76 2.26
C VAL A 486 -15.19 23.25 2.16
N ASN A 487 -16.09 22.68 2.94
CA ASN A 487 -17.47 23.11 3.00
C ASN A 487 -17.61 24.32 3.93
N TYR A 488 -18.58 25.19 3.66
CA TYR A 488 -18.95 26.29 4.53
C TYR A 488 -20.45 26.37 4.75
N GLN A 489 -20.85 26.88 5.91
CA GLN A 489 -22.25 27.18 6.22
C GLN A 489 -22.37 28.38 7.15
N THR A 490 -23.45 29.14 7.00
CA THR A 490 -23.85 30.16 7.97
C THR A 490 -24.61 29.53 9.13
N LEU A 491 -24.34 29.99 10.35
CA LEU A 491 -24.98 29.55 11.58
C LEU A 491 -25.67 30.74 12.25
N ASP A 492 -26.94 30.55 12.61
CA ASP A 492 -27.72 31.53 13.36
C ASP A 492 -27.18 31.74 14.77
N ASP A 493 -27.31 32.98 15.26
CA ASP A 493 -27.18 33.31 16.67
C ASP A 493 -28.25 34.38 17.01
N THR A 494 -27.87 35.64 17.26
CA THR A 494 -28.84 36.71 17.49
C THR A 494 -29.42 37.27 16.18
N ALA A 495 -28.68 37.15 15.07
CA ALA A 495 -29.16 37.32 13.71
C ALA A 495 -29.65 35.97 13.16
N LEU A 496 -30.80 35.98 12.49
CA LEU A 496 -31.45 34.79 11.93
C LEU A 496 -31.50 34.82 10.40
N ALA A 497 -31.24 33.68 9.77
CA ALA A 497 -31.37 33.49 8.34
C ALA A 497 -32.82 33.78 7.87
N GLY A 498 -32.96 34.47 6.74
CA GLY A 498 -34.23 34.92 6.18
C GLY A 498 -34.80 36.19 6.82
N ARG A 499 -34.26 36.64 7.96
CA ARG A 499 -34.64 37.90 8.62
C ARG A 499 -33.54 38.95 8.57
N ASP A 500 -32.34 38.60 9.04
CA ASP A 500 -31.21 39.53 9.17
C ASP A 500 -30.17 39.34 8.06
N TYR A 501 -30.07 38.14 7.51
CA TYR A 501 -29.20 37.77 6.40
C TYR A 501 -29.80 36.62 5.60
N LEU A 502 -29.33 36.35 4.38
CA LEU A 502 -29.72 35.16 3.62
C LEU A 502 -28.80 33.99 3.97
N GLY A 503 -29.37 32.92 4.53
CA GLY A 503 -28.63 31.70 4.86
C GLY A 503 -27.88 31.15 3.65
N LYS A 504 -26.62 30.78 3.83
CA LYS A 504 -25.74 30.33 2.74
C LYS A 504 -24.89 29.16 3.17
N SER A 505 -24.80 28.17 2.30
CA SER A 505 -23.85 27.06 2.42
C SER A 505 -23.31 26.70 1.04
N GLY A 506 -22.18 25.99 1.03
CA GLY A 506 -21.58 25.52 -0.22
C GLY A 506 -20.23 24.85 0.02
N GLN A 507 -19.57 24.49 -1.07
CA GLN A 507 -18.21 23.97 -1.08
C GLN A 507 -17.29 24.97 -1.76
N LEU A 508 -16.18 25.31 -1.13
CA LEU A 508 -15.09 26.04 -1.73
C LEU A 508 -14.10 25.06 -2.34
N GLN A 509 -13.60 25.40 -3.52
CA GLN A 509 -12.57 24.64 -4.23
C GLN A 509 -11.38 25.56 -4.48
N PHE A 510 -10.25 25.26 -3.86
CA PHE A 510 -8.97 25.92 -4.09
C PHE A 510 -8.23 25.12 -5.16
N ALA A 511 -8.05 25.68 -6.36
CA ALA A 511 -7.20 25.07 -7.37
C ALA A 511 -5.73 25.05 -6.91
N PRO A 512 -4.86 24.19 -7.47
CA PRO A 512 -3.43 24.21 -7.19
C PRO A 512 -2.86 25.63 -7.32
N GLY A 513 -2.10 26.07 -6.32
CA GLY A 513 -1.58 27.45 -6.27
C GLY A 513 -2.51 28.49 -5.60
N GLU A 514 -3.81 28.23 -5.45
CA GLU A 514 -4.75 29.17 -4.83
C GLU A 514 -4.80 29.00 -3.30
N THR A 515 -4.81 30.12 -2.57
CA THR A 515 -4.84 30.10 -1.09
C THR A 515 -5.98 30.93 -0.49
N ALA A 516 -6.86 31.55 -1.29
CA ALA A 516 -7.97 32.35 -0.79
C ALA A 516 -9.23 32.22 -1.65
N LYS A 517 -10.39 32.10 -1.02
CA LYS A 517 -11.72 32.13 -1.66
C LYS A 517 -12.70 33.02 -0.89
N PRO A 518 -13.37 33.97 -1.56
CA PRO A 518 -14.38 34.81 -0.91
C PRO A 518 -15.73 34.08 -0.77
N ILE A 519 -16.43 34.35 0.32
CA ILE A 519 -17.80 33.94 0.60
C ILE A 519 -18.63 35.21 0.79
N SER A 520 -19.44 35.54 -0.21
CA SER A 520 -20.34 36.70 -0.14
C SER A 520 -21.70 36.32 0.44
N ILE A 521 -22.10 36.96 1.53
CA ILE A 521 -23.38 36.73 2.23
C ILE A 521 -24.21 38.01 2.15
N THR A 522 -25.44 37.90 1.66
CA THR A 522 -26.37 39.03 1.56
C THR A 522 -26.98 39.35 2.92
N LEU A 523 -26.92 40.61 3.33
CA LEU A 523 -27.55 41.15 4.53
C LEU A 523 -28.93 41.70 4.17
N LEU A 524 -29.92 41.47 5.03
CA LEU A 524 -31.30 41.91 4.81
C LEU A 524 -31.54 43.20 5.59
N ASN A 525 -31.90 44.27 4.90
CA ASN A 525 -32.21 45.56 5.51
C ASN A 525 -33.66 45.99 5.25
N ASP A 526 -34.50 45.92 6.27
CA ASP A 526 -35.90 46.36 6.25
C ASP A 526 -36.09 47.82 6.72
N GLY A 527 -34.99 48.55 6.94
CA GLY A 527 -34.97 49.95 7.39
C GLY A 527 -35.36 50.17 8.85
N ARG A 528 -35.56 49.11 9.64
CA ARG A 528 -35.89 49.19 11.07
C ARG A 528 -34.68 48.88 11.94
N TYR A 529 -34.60 49.55 13.09
CA TYR A 529 -33.54 49.34 14.09
C TYR A 529 -33.93 48.21 15.04
N TYR A 530 -33.14 47.12 15.05
CA TYR A 530 -33.30 45.99 15.97
C TYR A 530 -32.08 45.76 16.88
N GLY A 531 -31.14 46.73 16.88
CA GLY A 531 -29.83 46.62 17.53
C GLY A 531 -28.87 45.72 16.75
N ASP A 532 -27.59 45.73 17.15
CA ASP A 532 -26.57 44.91 16.53
C ASP A 532 -26.86 43.41 16.72
N ARG A 533 -26.61 42.61 15.69
CA ARG A 533 -26.91 41.18 15.65
C ARG A 533 -25.71 40.38 15.17
N ASN A 534 -25.54 39.19 15.71
CA ASN A 534 -24.44 38.29 15.41
C ASN A 534 -24.92 37.01 14.72
N PHE A 535 -24.14 36.53 13.77
CA PHE A 535 -24.24 35.18 13.21
C PHE A 535 -22.81 34.68 12.93
N ALA A 536 -22.63 33.43 12.54
CA ALA A 536 -21.30 32.88 12.24
C ALA A 536 -21.22 32.23 10.87
N VAL A 537 -20.00 32.10 10.34
CA VAL A 537 -19.70 31.27 9.16
C VAL A 537 -18.65 30.25 9.57
N GLU A 538 -18.96 28.97 9.40
CA GLU A 538 -18.13 27.84 9.83
C GLU A 538 -17.63 27.04 8.63
N LEU A 539 -16.37 26.61 8.68
CA LEU A 539 -15.76 25.66 7.75
C LEU A 539 -15.87 24.22 8.27
N SER A 540 -16.11 23.27 7.37
CA SER A 540 -16.25 21.85 7.70
C SER A 540 -15.78 20.94 6.56
N GLN A 541 -15.54 19.66 6.89
CA GLN A 541 -15.27 18.58 5.91
C GLN A 541 -14.19 18.93 4.86
N PRO A 542 -12.95 19.29 5.26
CA PRO A 542 -11.90 19.53 4.30
C PRO A 542 -11.47 18.23 3.59
N ILE A 543 -11.12 18.33 2.31
CA ILE A 543 -10.50 17.25 1.51
C ILE A 543 -9.20 17.80 0.92
N SER A 544 -8.12 17.01 1.00
CA SER A 544 -6.75 17.44 0.64
C SER A 544 -6.28 18.68 1.41
N ALA A 545 -6.83 18.87 2.61
CA ALA A 545 -6.53 19.92 3.57
C ALA A 545 -6.97 19.43 4.97
N SER A 546 -6.54 20.12 6.02
CA SER A 546 -7.05 19.94 7.39
C SER A 546 -7.72 21.22 7.88
N LEU A 547 -8.62 21.16 8.87
CA LEU A 547 -9.17 22.39 9.45
C LEU A 547 -8.14 23.07 10.36
N GLY A 548 -7.92 24.37 10.16
CA GLY A 548 -7.09 25.23 11.00
C GLY A 548 -7.91 26.20 11.84
N ALA A 549 -7.28 26.79 12.86
CA ALA A 549 -7.87 27.86 13.65
C ALA A 549 -7.59 29.24 13.03
N PRO A 550 -8.58 30.16 12.96
CA PRO A 550 -9.98 29.95 13.32
C PRO A 550 -10.74 29.23 12.19
N SER A 551 -11.50 28.17 12.50
CA SER A 551 -12.37 27.48 11.53
C SER A 551 -13.75 28.14 11.38
N GLN A 552 -14.01 29.18 12.18
CA GLN A 552 -15.25 29.92 12.22
C GLN A 552 -14.94 31.43 12.30
N THR A 553 -15.79 32.24 11.67
CA THR A 553 -15.78 33.70 11.85
C THR A 553 -17.12 34.16 12.40
N HIS A 554 -17.11 35.00 13.44
CA HIS A 554 -18.30 35.63 13.99
C HIS A 554 -18.51 36.99 13.32
N ILE A 555 -19.71 37.21 12.78
CA ILE A 555 -20.07 38.42 12.06
C ILE A 555 -21.04 39.23 12.89
N THR A 556 -20.66 40.44 13.26
CA THR A 556 -21.55 41.44 13.88
C THR A 556 -22.11 42.38 12.81
N ILE A 557 -23.42 42.30 12.59
CA ILE A 557 -24.19 43.24 11.78
C ILE A 557 -24.45 44.48 12.64
N ILE A 558 -23.82 45.60 12.31
CA ILE A 558 -24.02 46.89 12.96
C ILE A 558 -25.29 47.52 12.38
N ASP A 559 -26.31 47.72 13.20
CA ASP A 559 -27.59 48.29 12.78
C ASP A 559 -27.57 49.82 12.92
N THR A 560 -27.37 50.51 11.79
CA THR A 560 -27.36 51.98 11.74
C THR A 560 -28.71 52.58 11.35
N ASN A 561 -29.80 51.80 11.33
CA ASN A 561 -31.12 52.32 11.00
C ASN A 561 -31.64 53.28 12.09
N PRO A 562 -32.46 54.28 11.74
CA PRO A 562 -33.03 55.20 12.73
C PRO A 562 -33.98 54.47 13.68
N ARG A 563 -33.81 54.69 14.99
CA ARG A 563 -34.73 54.18 16.01
C ARG A 563 -36.04 54.96 15.99
N LEU A 564 -37.10 54.34 15.47
CA LEU A 564 -38.45 54.93 15.51
C LEU A 564 -38.98 54.91 16.95
N VAL A 565 -39.11 56.09 17.55
CA VAL A 565 -39.82 56.27 18.83
C VAL A 565 -41.28 56.58 18.50
N TYR A 566 -42.17 55.61 18.71
CA TYR A 566 -43.60 55.85 18.68
C TYR A 566 -43.99 56.55 19.98
N LEU A 567 -44.10 57.89 19.95
CA LEU A 567 -44.84 58.61 20.98
C LEU A 567 -46.30 58.13 20.95
N PRO A 568 -46.96 57.87 22.10
CA PRO A 568 -48.36 57.51 22.09
C PRO A 568 -49.14 58.61 21.37
N LEU A 569 -49.78 58.22 20.28
CA LEU A 569 -50.65 59.06 19.49
C LEU A 569 -51.87 59.39 20.36
N ILE A 570 -51.87 60.55 21.02
CA ILE A 570 -53.13 61.12 21.52
C ILE A 570 -53.88 61.59 20.28
N VAL A 571 -54.71 60.72 19.72
CA VAL A 571 -55.71 61.13 18.75
C VAL A 571 -56.75 61.95 19.50
N ARG A 572 -56.88 63.23 19.15
CA ARG A 572 -58.20 63.86 19.15
C ARG A 572 -58.43 64.57 17.81
N PRO A 573 -59.64 64.47 17.25
CA PRO A 573 -59.93 64.76 15.85
C PRO A 573 -60.18 66.26 15.63
N GLU A 574 -59.78 66.75 14.45
CA GLU A 574 -60.37 67.95 13.84
C GLU A 574 -61.56 67.55 12.94
N PRO A 575 -62.43 68.48 12.46
CA PRO A 575 -62.64 69.88 12.85
C PRO A 575 -64.14 70.21 13.08
N GLY A 576 -64.45 71.10 14.03
CA GLY A 576 -65.78 71.74 14.09
C GLY A 576 -66.39 71.99 15.46
N TYR A 577 -65.66 71.81 16.56
CA TYR A 577 -66.20 72.10 17.90
C TYR A 577 -65.64 73.43 18.42
N LEU A 578 -66.55 74.36 18.69
CA LEU A 578 -66.29 75.60 19.43
C LEU A 578 -65.41 75.28 20.64
N ALA A 579 -64.36 76.07 20.84
CA ALA A 579 -63.42 75.94 21.95
C ALA A 579 -64.18 75.71 23.27
N ALA A 580 -64.23 74.45 23.72
CA ALA A 580 -64.60 74.15 25.08
C ALA A 580 -63.45 74.68 25.92
N CYS A 581 -63.71 75.74 26.66
CA CYS A 581 -62.76 76.27 27.61
C CYS A 581 -62.36 75.17 28.60
N GLU A 582 -61.07 75.06 28.88
CA GLU A 582 -60.55 73.95 29.67
C GLU A 582 -61.22 73.88 31.03
N THR A 583 -61.76 72.71 31.39
CA THR A 583 -62.15 72.40 32.77
C THR A 583 -60.92 71.87 33.53
N GLU A 584 -60.14 72.81 34.07
CA GLU A 584 -59.15 72.82 35.19
C GLU A 584 -58.50 71.49 35.67
N PRO A 585 -57.15 71.47 35.82
CA PRO A 585 -56.55 71.79 37.14
C PRO A 585 -55.24 72.62 37.04
N ASN A 586 -55.31 73.93 36.75
CA ASN A 586 -54.17 74.85 36.75
C ASN A 586 -54.21 75.88 37.88
N ASP A 587 -54.86 75.52 39.00
CA ASP A 587 -54.93 76.26 40.27
C ASP A 587 -53.57 76.49 40.98
N GLN A 588 -52.47 75.88 40.51
CA GLN A 588 -51.11 75.96 41.09
C GLN A 588 -50.02 76.21 40.02
N ALA A 589 -48.93 76.88 40.39
CA ALA A 589 -47.83 77.19 39.46
C ALA A 589 -47.16 75.96 38.85
N SER A 590 -47.10 74.83 39.57
CA SER A 590 -46.59 73.55 39.05
C SER A 590 -47.49 72.92 37.97
N GLN A 591 -48.71 73.42 37.83
CA GLN A 591 -49.71 72.99 36.86
C GLN A 591 -49.98 74.09 35.83
N ALA A 592 -49.11 75.09 35.73
CA ALA A 592 -49.32 76.21 34.84
C ALA A 592 -49.42 75.78 33.37
N ASN A 593 -50.40 76.32 32.66
CA ASN A 593 -50.62 76.03 31.26
C ASN A 593 -49.62 76.79 30.36
N GLY A 594 -48.83 76.05 29.58
CA GLY A 594 -47.81 76.62 28.70
C GLY A 594 -46.81 75.60 28.14
N PRO A 595 -45.75 76.04 27.43
CA PRO A 595 -45.45 77.44 27.14
C PRO A 595 -46.48 78.02 26.16
N LEU A 596 -47.03 79.19 26.48
CA LEU A 596 -47.91 79.92 25.56
C LEU A 596 -47.14 80.31 24.31
N ILE A 597 -47.83 80.31 23.17
CA ILE A 597 -47.32 80.77 21.89
C ILE A 597 -47.68 82.25 21.76
N SER A 598 -46.71 83.06 21.32
CA SER A 598 -46.88 84.49 21.13
C SER A 598 -48.08 84.78 20.21
N ASP A 599 -48.91 85.74 20.63
CA ASP A 599 -50.08 86.26 19.92
C ASP A 599 -51.22 85.25 19.70
N ARG A 600 -51.19 84.08 20.35
CA ARG A 600 -52.28 83.10 20.35
C ARG A 600 -53.20 83.31 21.57
N SER A 601 -54.50 83.18 21.33
CA SER A 601 -55.54 83.26 22.36
C SER A 601 -55.76 81.89 23.01
N TYR A 602 -55.82 81.86 24.33
CA TYR A 602 -56.04 80.67 25.16
C TYR A 602 -57.28 80.90 26.02
N CYS A 603 -58.20 79.94 26.09
CA CYS A 603 -59.35 80.04 26.99
C CYS A 603 -58.99 79.45 28.37
N GLY A 604 -59.17 80.22 29.44
CA GLY A 604 -59.20 79.72 30.82
C GLY A 604 -60.63 79.70 31.35
N THR A 605 -60.92 78.90 32.37
CA THR A 605 -62.20 78.96 33.10
C THR A 605 -61.95 79.09 34.58
N ASN A 606 -62.55 80.08 35.20
CA ASN A 606 -62.39 80.31 36.62
C ASN A 606 -63.67 79.91 37.38
N LYS A 607 -63.54 79.33 38.57
CA LYS A 607 -64.65 78.77 39.38
C LYS A 607 -65.43 79.84 40.17
N GLY A 608 -64.99 81.09 40.15
CA GLY A 608 -65.61 82.20 40.87
C GLY A 608 -64.63 82.90 41.82
N GLY A 609 -65.03 84.06 42.36
CA GLY A 609 -64.13 85.07 42.94
C GLY A 609 -62.92 84.59 43.75
N LEU A 610 -61.76 85.21 43.49
CA LEU A 610 -60.42 84.94 44.05
C LEU A 610 -59.75 83.63 43.64
N ASP A 611 -60.33 82.90 42.69
CA ASP A 611 -59.69 81.73 42.09
C ASP A 611 -58.52 82.12 41.15
N SER A 612 -57.53 81.24 41.01
CA SER A 612 -56.20 81.57 40.52
C SER A 612 -55.67 80.59 39.48
N ASP A 613 -55.60 81.03 38.24
CA ASP A 613 -55.20 80.15 37.14
C ASP A 613 -53.78 80.52 36.71
N TYR A 614 -52.91 79.51 36.59
CA TYR A 614 -51.51 79.71 36.21
C TYR A 614 -51.26 79.35 34.75
N PHE A 615 -50.44 80.15 34.09
CA PHE A 615 -49.93 79.96 32.73
C PHE A 615 -48.43 80.25 32.69
N PHE A 616 -47.71 79.82 31.66
CA PHE A 616 -46.32 80.23 31.47
C PHE A 616 -45.94 80.42 30.01
N PHE A 617 -44.99 81.30 29.73
CA PHE A 617 -44.43 81.53 28.39
C PHE A 617 -42.93 81.81 28.50
N THR A 618 -42.18 81.65 27.40
CA THR A 618 -40.74 81.94 27.37
C THR A 618 -40.45 82.97 26.30
N THR A 619 -39.79 84.06 26.65
CA THR A 619 -39.43 85.15 25.73
C THR A 619 -37.92 85.34 25.67
N LYS A 620 -37.41 85.85 24.53
CA LYS A 620 -36.01 86.27 24.38
C LYS A 620 -35.69 87.63 25.04
N GLY A 621 -36.64 88.20 25.77
CA GLY A 621 -36.52 89.48 26.47
C GLY A 621 -37.00 90.65 25.61
N GLY A 622 -37.39 91.75 26.26
CA GLY A 622 -38.00 92.91 25.62
C GLY A 622 -39.43 93.18 26.11
N ALA A 623 -40.18 93.97 25.33
CA ALA A 623 -41.55 94.32 25.67
C ALA A 623 -42.51 93.18 25.29
N PHE A 624 -43.41 92.83 26.20
CA PHE A 624 -44.50 91.89 25.96
C PHE A 624 -45.82 92.46 26.47
N THR A 625 -46.93 92.00 25.89
CA THR A 625 -48.28 92.42 26.28
C THR A 625 -49.08 91.22 26.76
N VAL A 626 -49.72 91.34 27.91
CA VAL A 626 -50.65 90.34 28.46
C VAL A 626 -52.06 90.92 28.39
N GLN A 627 -52.88 90.33 27.52
CA GLN A 627 -54.27 90.69 27.34
C GLN A 627 -55.17 89.62 27.95
N VAL A 628 -56.10 90.05 28.81
CA VAL A 628 -57.16 89.18 29.34
C VAL A 628 -58.51 89.79 28.97
N THR A 629 -59.39 89.01 28.36
CA THR A 629 -60.72 89.44 27.92
C THR A 629 -61.78 88.43 28.35
N GLY A 630 -63.00 88.87 28.67
CA GLY A 630 -64.11 87.98 29.08
C GLY A 630 -64.38 87.91 30.59
N ILE A 631 -63.57 88.57 31.42
CA ILE A 631 -63.85 88.77 32.85
C ILE A 631 -64.54 90.13 33.03
N SER A 632 -65.81 90.14 33.45
CA SER A 632 -66.58 91.35 33.75
C SER A 632 -66.41 91.77 35.22
N GLY A 633 -65.84 92.96 35.45
CA GLY A 633 -65.65 93.54 36.78
C GLY A 633 -64.34 94.34 36.89
N SER A 634 -64.37 95.51 37.52
CA SER A 634 -63.15 96.30 37.79
C SER A 634 -62.36 95.63 38.93
N GLY A 635 -61.34 94.81 38.59
CA GLY A 635 -60.46 94.24 39.62
C GLY A 635 -59.69 92.95 39.28
N VAL A 636 -59.54 92.55 38.01
CA VAL A 636 -58.68 91.41 37.65
C VAL A 636 -57.24 91.70 38.08
N GLN A 637 -56.65 90.82 38.87
CA GLN A 637 -55.25 90.93 39.26
C GLN A 637 -54.41 89.98 38.41
N LEU A 638 -53.35 90.51 37.82
CA LEU A 638 -52.38 89.73 37.06
C LEU A 638 -51.04 89.77 37.79
N GLN A 639 -50.53 88.60 38.14
CA GLN A 639 -49.23 88.46 38.76
C GLN A 639 -48.29 87.74 37.81
N LEU A 640 -47.14 88.34 37.53
CA LEU A 640 -46.07 87.74 36.75
C LEU A 640 -44.98 87.26 37.72
N TYR A 641 -44.59 86.00 37.59
CA TYR A 641 -43.46 85.41 38.28
C TYR A 641 -42.36 85.07 37.28
N TYR A 642 -41.11 85.34 37.64
CA TYR A 642 -39.94 84.89 36.89
C TYR A 642 -39.16 83.93 37.80
N PRO A 643 -39.00 82.65 37.44
CA PRO A 643 -38.34 81.66 38.27
C PRO A 643 -36.82 81.88 38.17
N SER A 644 -36.29 82.61 39.14
CA SER A 644 -34.89 82.55 39.59
C SER A 644 -33.83 83.15 38.64
N VAL A 645 -33.13 84.20 39.09
CA VAL A 645 -31.80 84.58 38.57
C VAL A 645 -30.80 84.46 39.71
N THR A 646 -29.71 83.70 39.48
CA THR A 646 -28.47 83.80 40.26
C THR A 646 -27.63 84.92 39.66
N VAL A 647 -27.43 86.04 40.37
CA VAL A 647 -26.51 87.11 39.93
C VAL A 647 -25.31 87.15 40.90
N ALA A 648 -24.11 86.94 40.37
CA ALA A 648 -22.88 87.33 41.04
C ALA A 648 -22.46 88.73 40.55
N ASN A 649 -22.26 89.65 41.50
CA ASN A 649 -21.73 91.02 41.36
C ASN A 649 -22.69 92.16 40.93
N LEU A 650 -23.68 92.46 41.78
CA LEU A 650 -24.06 93.85 42.04
C LEU A 650 -24.23 94.07 43.54
N VAL A 651 -23.64 95.15 44.05
CA VAL A 651 -23.65 95.53 45.47
C VAL A 651 -25.01 96.11 45.85
N GLY A 652 -25.58 95.58 46.94
CA GLY A 652 -26.64 96.26 47.70
C GLY A 652 -28.06 95.91 47.29
N PHE A 653 -28.48 94.65 47.46
CA PHE A 653 -29.74 94.17 48.08
C PHE A 653 -29.95 92.69 47.72
N THR A 654 -30.07 91.84 48.74
CA THR A 654 -30.40 90.40 48.62
C THR A 654 -31.83 90.16 49.08
N SER A 655 -32.67 89.55 48.25
CA SER A 655 -33.99 89.02 48.63
C SER A 655 -34.18 87.63 48.05
N THR A 656 -34.66 86.70 48.88
CA THR A 656 -34.87 85.27 48.59
C THR A 656 -36.35 84.94 48.31
N GLN A 657 -37.16 85.94 47.98
CA GLN A 657 -38.59 85.80 47.68
C GLN A 657 -38.88 86.19 46.22
N PRO A 658 -39.82 85.52 45.53
CA PRO A 658 -40.29 85.94 44.22
C PRO A 658 -40.78 87.40 44.29
N PHE A 659 -40.33 88.25 43.37
CA PHE A 659 -40.77 89.65 43.31
C PHE A 659 -41.90 89.78 42.28
N THR A 660 -42.97 90.49 42.66
CA THR A 660 -44.09 90.78 41.75
C THR A 660 -43.76 92.02 40.92
N ILE A 661 -43.72 91.90 39.60
CA ILE A 661 -43.80 93.06 38.72
C ILE A 661 -45.27 93.47 38.65
N GLN A 662 -45.62 94.59 39.27
CA GLN A 662 -46.95 95.19 39.12
C GLN A 662 -47.03 95.83 37.73
N CYS A 663 -47.67 95.17 36.76
CA CYS A 663 -48.08 95.87 35.54
C CYS A 663 -49.27 96.80 35.89
N PRO A 664 -49.34 98.03 35.34
CA PRO A 664 -50.39 98.99 35.69
C PRO A 664 -51.79 98.40 35.42
N PRO A 665 -52.80 98.63 36.28
CA PRO A 665 -54.09 97.94 36.17
C PRO A 665 -54.83 98.27 34.86
N GLY A 666 -55.03 97.25 34.00
CA GLY A 666 -55.86 97.32 32.79
C GLY A 666 -55.96 95.97 32.06
N LEU A 667 -56.97 95.77 31.21
CA LEU A 667 -57.20 94.48 30.50
C LEU A 667 -56.16 94.19 29.38
N ASN A 668 -55.25 95.14 29.11
CA ASN A 668 -54.16 95.07 28.13
C ASN A 668 -52.85 95.58 28.77
N ASN A 669 -52.14 94.68 29.45
CA ASN A 669 -50.97 95.05 30.25
C ASN A 669 -49.71 95.01 29.39
N LYS A 670 -49.09 96.16 29.16
CA LYS A 670 -47.75 96.24 28.56
C LYS A 670 -46.70 96.11 29.66
N CYS A 671 -45.83 95.12 29.54
CA CYS A 671 -44.78 94.80 30.50
C CYS A 671 -43.43 94.69 29.76
N THR A 672 -42.31 94.88 30.46
CA THR A 672 -40.96 94.68 29.89
C THR A 672 -40.18 93.77 30.83
N GLY A 673 -39.42 92.82 30.27
CA GLY A 673 -38.68 91.85 31.07
C GLY A 673 -37.48 91.25 30.33
N ALA A 674 -36.54 90.67 31.09
CA ALA A 674 -35.39 89.95 30.58
C ALA A 674 -35.79 88.63 29.88
N ALA A 675 -34.87 88.07 29.09
CA ALA A 675 -35.06 86.76 28.45
C ALA A 675 -35.28 85.66 29.49
N GLY A 676 -36.24 84.77 29.28
CA GLY A 676 -36.49 83.61 30.13
C GLY A 676 -37.98 83.26 30.24
N THR A 677 -38.28 82.31 31.12
CA THR A 677 -39.64 81.80 31.32
C THR A 677 -40.38 82.65 32.35
N TYR A 678 -41.56 83.15 32.02
CA TYR A 678 -42.44 83.87 32.93
C TYR A 678 -43.68 83.02 33.19
N TYR A 679 -44.13 82.98 34.45
CA TYR A 679 -45.42 82.45 34.83
C TYR A 679 -46.41 83.61 35.03
N ILE A 680 -47.59 83.50 34.45
CA ILE A 680 -48.71 84.42 34.63
C ILE A 680 -49.69 83.74 35.57
N ARG A 681 -50.09 84.44 36.61
CA ARG A 681 -51.23 84.06 37.46
C ARG A 681 -52.34 85.07 37.23
N VAL A 682 -53.47 84.58 36.74
CA VAL A 682 -54.69 85.36 36.55
C VAL A 682 -55.56 85.13 37.78
N ILE A 683 -55.91 86.20 38.49
CA ILE A 683 -56.76 86.13 39.69
C ILE A 683 -58.05 86.90 39.38
N THR A 684 -59.19 86.23 39.52
CA THR A 684 -60.49 86.87 39.31
C THR A 684 -60.88 87.78 40.49
N PRO A 685 -61.59 88.89 40.24
CA PRO A 685 -62.03 89.78 41.30
C PRO A 685 -63.01 89.08 42.25
N ASN A 686 -63.03 89.54 43.51
CA ASN A 686 -63.99 89.05 44.50
C ASN A 686 -65.44 89.27 44.01
N GLY A 687 -66.28 88.25 44.07
CA GLY A 687 -67.66 88.27 43.57
C GLY A 687 -67.85 87.93 42.08
N TYR A 688 -66.80 87.54 41.35
CA TYR A 688 -66.94 87.00 39.99
C TYR A 688 -67.72 85.68 40.03
N SER A 689 -68.75 85.53 39.18
CA SER A 689 -69.66 84.37 39.17
C SER A 689 -69.07 83.08 38.60
N GLY A 690 -67.82 83.14 38.12
CA GLY A 690 -67.18 82.08 37.34
C GLY A 690 -67.60 82.13 35.87
N GLY A 691 -66.70 81.66 34.99
CA GLY A 691 -66.91 81.71 33.55
C GLY A 691 -65.61 81.65 32.73
N PRO A 692 -65.72 81.44 31.42
CA PRO A 692 -64.57 81.42 30.53
C PRO A 692 -64.02 82.83 30.29
N TYR A 693 -62.71 82.94 30.24
CA TYR A 693 -62.01 84.14 29.77
C TYR A 693 -60.92 83.75 28.78
N THR A 694 -60.43 84.72 28.02
CA THR A 694 -59.35 84.52 27.06
C THR A 694 -58.10 85.25 27.53
N LEU A 695 -56.98 84.53 27.59
CA LEU A 695 -55.64 85.06 27.80
C LEU A 695 -54.90 85.07 26.46
N ARG A 696 -54.29 86.19 26.11
CA ARG A 696 -53.41 86.34 24.96
C ARG A 696 -52.13 87.03 25.40
N VAL A 697 -50.99 86.46 25.05
CA VAL A 697 -49.68 87.02 25.40
C VAL A 697 -48.90 87.25 24.11
N THR A 698 -48.49 88.48 23.85
CA THR A 698 -47.70 88.84 22.68
C THR A 698 -46.29 89.20 23.15
N PHE A 699 -45.28 88.48 22.66
CA PHE A 699 -43.87 88.67 23.00
C PHE A 699 -42.95 88.41 21.78
N PRO A 700 -41.72 88.97 21.76
CA PRO A 700 -40.77 88.84 20.65
C PRO A 700 -40.26 87.41 20.44
#